data_AF-A0A7C5N3K6-F1
#
_entry.id   AF-A0A7C5N3K6-F1
#
_cell.length_a   1.000
_cell.length_b   1.000
_cell.length_c   1.000
_cell.angle_alpha   90.00
_cell.angle_beta   90.00
_cell.angle_gamma   90.00
#
_symmetry.space_group_name_H-M   'P 1'
#
loop_
_entity.id
_entity.type
_entity.pdbx_description
1 polymer ?
#
loop_
_entity_poly.entity_id
_entity_poly.type
_entity_poly.pdbx_seq_one_letter_code
_entity_poly.pdbx_strand_id
1 'polypeptide(L)'
;YLADLGEETPRLPNNTFVLDRHGVARELSLPMGKDEFKSEIVSSYRVKQGVLHNPASDRRTTKGSFHITEGGLPIPGDKKAVPKATFAAMLRHALNPPEELLVLPFTAEEPKPARMFVSLLLRPVVCPEVPGLEAEKSMEIRFFAPGNLVSNLDFVESIFGNGGNPYLPKFDAALDVEHWTGHTGCVILAPHLVKLTKREVGLPHWDQATERQRKDGMCWKEPDELYNDGQAFKITARDERGVIVTILADNYYGYCKKEVKTQIGYAANLYGLAEEEHAGGALAFPRRNHGEEYGVDSRTRDPNYSFEEVVERYGEIMEVQPEGYGIDKRFPEVIYVPQDLRMDLNRQTITWWKDGRKQQIRLQPGKIYIQPNGYKIEMKKHPGAPSWRLVGTDPEGTLCHKPSTVSGGGKSEISKSLNDAVIYSPLFVDDLQADLDRVQEIFDRDYTDRFKPGHEHEDRDPTRKPLSEERSLGSVIKLLTPSSSYTDEYNAWLESIPPRILALALMIKRFYRPEWGDNWREHLSVDVVDGAPGHELKLHDRKVIASYLRMGFDRNNKWRVFKVRQDFIAAEKLQMEDDITASIVVPARVLSDCRPEEADNPNSVKLVRNCEYRLFQRPDDAIIPGYDKQAEKDIASPGNFLANYEPLKGEKLTEVVEDVMTFCNFTEPMRKLL
;
A
#
# COMPACT_ATOMS: atom_id res chain seq x y z
N TYR A 1 -5.08 -18.51 35.83
CA TYR A 1 -6.07 -17.42 35.81
C TYR A 1 -7.34 -17.75 36.59
N LEU A 2 -8.02 -18.88 36.35
CA LEU A 2 -9.36 -19.18 36.90
C LEU A 2 -9.39 -20.02 38.20
N ALA A 3 -8.23 -20.37 38.77
CA ALA A 3 -8.13 -21.32 39.87
C ALA A 3 -8.86 -20.88 41.17
N ASP A 4 -8.98 -19.56 41.37
CA ASP A 4 -9.67 -18.93 42.50
C ASP A 4 -11.19 -19.13 42.50
N LEU A 5 -11.77 -19.56 41.38
CA LEU A 5 -13.21 -19.85 41.30
C LEU A 5 -13.61 -21.17 41.98
N GLY A 6 -12.64 -22.07 42.25
CA GLY A 6 -12.92 -23.38 42.85
C GLY A 6 -13.73 -24.34 41.96
N GLU A 7 -13.95 -24.00 40.68
CA GLU A 7 -14.65 -24.82 39.69
C GLU A 7 -13.67 -25.57 38.77
N GLU A 8 -14.16 -26.63 38.12
CA GLU A 8 -13.41 -27.29 37.06
C GLU A 8 -13.13 -26.32 35.91
N THR A 9 -11.84 -26.15 35.59
CA THR A 9 -11.38 -25.23 34.55
C THR A 9 -11.60 -25.86 33.16
N PRO A 10 -12.29 -25.16 32.22
CA PRO A 10 -12.44 -25.65 30.86
C PRO A 10 -11.08 -25.91 30.19
N ARG A 11 -10.97 -27.02 29.46
CA ARG A 11 -9.74 -27.41 28.74
C ARG A 11 -9.87 -27.14 27.25
N LEU A 12 -8.83 -26.56 26.66
CA LEU A 12 -8.74 -26.40 25.20
C LEU A 12 -8.90 -27.75 24.50
N PRO A 13 -9.41 -27.78 23.25
CA PRO A 13 -9.64 -29.03 22.55
C PRO A 13 -8.28 -29.65 22.19
N ASN A 14 -8.03 -30.87 22.68
CA ASN A 14 -6.76 -31.57 22.44
C ASN A 14 -6.75 -32.32 21.10
N ASN A 15 -7.92 -32.70 20.58
CA ASN A 15 -8.06 -33.40 19.30
C ASN A 15 -8.63 -32.47 18.24
N THR A 16 -7.76 -31.64 17.65
CA THR A 16 -8.11 -30.72 16.56
C THR A 16 -7.49 -31.19 15.26
N PHE A 17 -8.12 -30.89 14.13
CA PHE A 17 -7.45 -30.97 12.84
C PHE A 17 -6.45 -29.80 12.74
N VAL A 18 -5.16 -30.11 12.87
CA VAL A 18 -4.10 -29.11 12.81
C VAL A 18 -3.83 -28.74 11.36
N LEU A 19 -3.90 -27.46 11.05
CA LEU A 19 -3.54 -26.89 9.76
C LEU A 19 -2.03 -26.60 9.76
N ASP A 20 -1.23 -27.62 9.47
CA ASP A 20 0.24 -27.56 9.51
C ASP A 20 0.87 -27.08 8.19
N ARG A 21 0.06 -26.90 7.13
CA ARG A 21 0.51 -26.49 5.80
C ARG A 21 -0.43 -25.47 5.18
N HIS A 22 0.18 -24.48 4.55
CA HIS A 22 -0.51 -23.42 3.82
C HIS A 22 -1.45 -23.98 2.73
N GLY A 23 -2.71 -23.51 2.73
CA GLY A 23 -3.70 -23.82 1.71
C GLY A 23 -4.60 -25.02 2.03
N VAL A 24 -4.27 -25.83 3.05
CA VAL A 24 -5.16 -26.91 3.51
C VAL A 24 -6.47 -26.34 4.02
N ALA A 25 -6.42 -25.22 4.76
CA ALA A 25 -7.61 -24.54 5.27
C ALA A 25 -8.59 -24.16 4.15
N ARG A 26 -8.05 -23.69 3.01
CA ARG A 26 -8.83 -23.30 1.84
C ARG A 26 -9.56 -24.48 1.23
N GLU A 27 -8.88 -25.59 1.01
CA GLU A 27 -9.52 -26.79 0.47
C GLU A 27 -10.57 -27.36 1.43
N LEU A 28 -10.33 -27.27 2.75
CA LEU A 28 -11.30 -27.70 3.75
C LEU A 28 -12.57 -26.84 3.82
N SER A 29 -12.54 -25.64 3.23
CA SER A 29 -13.64 -24.67 3.29
C SER A 29 -14.79 -24.94 2.30
N LEU A 30 -14.64 -25.95 1.44
CA LEU A 30 -15.66 -26.37 0.47
C LEU A 30 -15.80 -27.90 0.46
N PRO A 31 -16.95 -28.46 0.07
CA PRO A 31 -17.18 -29.89 0.07
C PRO A 31 -16.37 -30.55 -1.05
N MET A 32 -15.95 -31.79 -0.81
CA MET A 32 -15.14 -32.54 -1.76
C MET A 32 -15.84 -32.64 -3.12
N GLY A 33 -15.17 -32.16 -4.17
CA GLY A 33 -15.68 -32.19 -5.55
C GLY A 33 -16.88 -31.25 -5.81
N LYS A 34 -17.13 -30.28 -4.94
CA LYS A 34 -18.20 -29.27 -5.09
C LYS A 34 -17.64 -27.86 -5.03
N ASP A 35 -18.40 -26.93 -5.61
CA ASP A 35 -18.04 -25.51 -5.69
C ASP A 35 -18.84 -24.62 -4.73
N GLU A 36 -19.73 -25.19 -3.92
CA GLU A 36 -20.64 -24.43 -3.06
C GLU A 36 -20.83 -25.16 -1.71
N PHE A 37 -20.79 -24.39 -0.62
CA PHE A 37 -21.17 -24.83 0.72
C PHE A 37 -22.04 -23.75 1.37
N LYS A 38 -23.09 -24.17 2.08
CA LYS A 38 -24.01 -23.26 2.76
C LYS A 38 -24.34 -23.78 4.14
N SER A 39 -24.26 -22.90 5.13
CA SER A 39 -24.78 -23.09 6.49
C SER A 39 -25.51 -21.84 6.94
N GLU A 40 -26.11 -21.85 8.13
CA GLU A 40 -26.73 -20.65 8.72
C GLU A 40 -25.73 -19.51 8.97
N ILE A 41 -24.43 -19.81 8.98
CA ILE A 41 -23.37 -18.89 9.44
C ILE A 41 -22.44 -18.46 8.31
N VAL A 42 -22.31 -19.23 7.23
CA VAL A 42 -21.49 -18.87 6.06
C VAL A 42 -21.99 -19.52 4.78
N SER A 43 -21.92 -18.77 3.68
CA SER A 43 -22.04 -19.28 2.31
C SER A 43 -20.70 -19.15 1.60
N SER A 44 -20.15 -20.27 1.14
CA SER A 44 -18.82 -20.38 0.54
C SER A 44 -18.91 -20.87 -0.90
N TYR A 45 -18.09 -20.32 -1.78
CA TYR A 45 -18.09 -20.60 -3.21
C TYR A 45 -16.66 -20.73 -3.75
N ARG A 46 -16.44 -21.71 -4.64
CA ARG A 46 -15.28 -21.70 -5.54
C ARG A 46 -15.58 -20.75 -6.68
N VAL A 47 -14.67 -19.81 -6.95
CA VAL A 47 -14.80 -18.84 -8.05
C VAL A 47 -13.54 -18.89 -8.91
N LYS A 48 -13.62 -18.41 -10.16
CA LYS A 48 -12.52 -18.47 -11.14
C LYS A 48 -11.24 -17.81 -10.61
N GLN A 49 -11.41 -16.77 -9.81
CA GLN A 49 -10.36 -15.97 -9.20
C GLN A 49 -9.90 -16.47 -7.81
N GLY A 50 -10.48 -17.54 -7.25
CA GLY A 50 -10.13 -18.05 -5.92
C GLY A 50 -11.31 -18.59 -5.13
N VAL A 51 -11.50 -18.09 -3.91
CA VAL A 51 -12.64 -18.45 -3.03
C VAL A 51 -13.41 -17.22 -2.61
N LEU A 52 -14.74 -17.37 -2.50
CA LEU A 52 -15.65 -16.34 -2.02
C LEU A 52 -16.38 -16.86 -0.80
N HIS A 53 -16.37 -16.09 0.28
CA HIS A 53 -17.09 -16.44 1.50
C HIS A 53 -17.93 -15.28 2.01
N ASN A 54 -19.24 -15.50 2.12
CA ASN A 54 -20.20 -14.55 2.63
C ASN A 54 -20.70 -15.03 4.01
N PRO A 55 -20.15 -14.50 5.12
CA PRO A 55 -20.62 -14.82 6.46
C PRO A 55 -22.00 -14.21 6.74
N ALA A 56 -22.71 -14.71 7.76
CA ALA A 56 -24.04 -14.21 8.12
C ALA A 56 -24.04 -12.71 8.48
N SER A 57 -22.97 -12.24 9.12
CA SER A 57 -22.71 -10.82 9.38
C SER A 57 -21.77 -10.25 8.33
N ASP A 58 -22.20 -9.26 7.55
CA ASP A 58 -21.40 -8.68 6.46
C ASP A 58 -20.38 -7.62 6.94
N ARG A 59 -20.45 -7.18 8.19
CA ARG A 59 -19.63 -6.09 8.73
C ARG A 59 -19.34 -6.22 10.22
N ARG A 60 -18.31 -5.49 10.65
CA ARG A 60 -17.88 -5.41 12.05
C ARG A 60 -18.66 -4.34 12.84
N THR A 61 -19.01 -4.64 14.08
CA THR A 61 -19.56 -3.71 15.07
C THR A 61 -18.51 -3.36 16.12
N THR A 62 -18.35 -2.08 16.43
CA THR A 62 -17.36 -1.60 17.43
C THR A 62 -17.99 -1.12 18.73
N LYS A 63 -19.22 -0.59 18.67
CA LYS A 63 -19.91 -0.06 19.85
C LYS A 63 -20.30 -1.21 20.78
N GLY A 64 -19.68 -1.23 21.97
CA GLY A 64 -20.03 -2.18 23.03
C GLY A 64 -19.62 -3.63 22.76
N SER A 65 -18.77 -3.91 21.76
CA SER A 65 -18.39 -5.27 21.38
C SER A 65 -17.10 -5.77 22.01
N PHE A 66 -16.33 -4.92 22.73
CA PHE A 66 -15.07 -5.33 23.36
C PHE A 66 -15.22 -5.42 24.88
N HIS A 67 -15.22 -6.66 25.37
CA HIS A 67 -15.34 -7.02 26.77
C HIS A 67 -14.00 -7.53 27.31
N ILE A 68 -13.73 -7.24 28.57
CA ILE A 68 -12.49 -7.62 29.23
C ILE A 68 -12.80 -8.25 30.58
N THR A 69 -12.20 -9.40 30.85
CA THR A 69 -12.38 -10.14 32.10
C THR A 69 -11.58 -9.52 33.24
N GLU A 70 -12.21 -9.45 34.42
CA GLU A 70 -11.59 -9.04 35.68
C GLU A 70 -10.52 -10.04 36.16
N GLY A 71 -9.67 -9.63 37.10
CA GLY A 71 -8.65 -10.50 37.72
C GLY A 71 -7.32 -10.62 36.99
N GLY A 72 -7.09 -9.77 36.00
CA GLY A 72 -5.80 -9.58 35.33
C GLY A 72 -5.39 -8.10 35.32
N LEU A 73 -4.77 -7.65 34.22
CA LEU A 73 -4.39 -6.24 34.05
C LEU A 73 -5.61 -5.30 34.10
N PRO A 74 -5.42 -4.03 34.52
CA PRO A 74 -6.49 -3.04 34.63
C PRO A 74 -7.37 -2.94 33.38
N ILE A 75 -8.68 -2.79 33.59
CA ILE A 75 -9.66 -2.70 32.50
C ILE A 75 -9.83 -1.22 32.11
N PRO A 76 -9.60 -0.85 30.83
CA PRO A 76 -9.84 0.51 30.36
C PRO A 76 -11.29 0.94 30.55
N GLY A 77 -11.52 2.23 30.85
CA GLY A 77 -12.84 2.76 31.19
C GLY A 77 -13.86 2.71 30.05
N ASP A 78 -13.42 2.55 28.80
CA ASP A 78 -14.26 2.45 27.61
C ASP A 78 -14.66 1.00 27.24
N LYS A 79 -14.16 0.00 27.98
CA LYS A 79 -14.46 -1.42 27.77
C LYS A 79 -15.48 -1.93 28.78
N LYS A 80 -16.24 -2.97 28.42
CA LYS A 80 -17.15 -3.63 29.37
C LYS A 80 -16.37 -4.57 30.29
N ALA A 81 -16.51 -4.42 31.60
CA ALA A 81 -15.86 -5.26 32.60
C ALA A 81 -16.68 -6.53 32.85
N VAL A 82 -16.06 -7.71 32.74
CA VAL A 82 -16.74 -9.00 32.87
C VAL A 82 -16.22 -9.78 34.09
N PRO A 83 -17.09 -10.27 34.98
CA PRO A 83 -16.68 -11.14 36.08
C PRO A 83 -15.95 -12.40 35.59
N LYS A 84 -14.98 -12.88 36.39
CA LYS A 84 -14.22 -14.11 36.07
C LYS A 84 -15.12 -15.33 35.89
N ALA A 85 -16.15 -15.48 36.74
CA ALA A 85 -17.11 -16.57 36.66
C ALA A 85 -17.86 -16.56 35.31
N THR A 86 -18.26 -15.39 34.83
CA THR A 86 -18.90 -15.22 33.52
C THR A 86 -17.97 -15.60 32.37
N PHE A 87 -16.69 -15.19 32.42
CA PHE A 87 -15.72 -15.64 31.41
C PHE A 87 -15.50 -17.16 31.44
N ALA A 88 -15.43 -17.77 32.63
CA ALA A 88 -15.30 -19.22 32.75
C ALA A 88 -16.50 -19.95 32.13
N ALA A 89 -17.72 -19.47 32.39
CA ALA A 89 -18.94 -19.98 31.76
C ALA A 89 -18.91 -19.81 30.23
N MET A 90 -18.54 -18.63 29.74
CA MET A 90 -18.39 -18.35 28.30
C MET A 90 -17.38 -19.28 27.64
N LEU A 91 -16.21 -19.48 28.26
CA LEU A 91 -15.19 -20.39 27.76
C LEU A 91 -15.70 -21.83 27.71
N ARG A 92 -16.44 -22.26 28.73
CA ARG A 92 -17.08 -23.59 28.76
C ARG A 92 -18.04 -23.76 27.57
N HIS A 93 -18.90 -22.78 27.30
CA HIS A 93 -19.80 -22.83 26.15
C HIS A 93 -19.06 -22.72 24.81
N ALA A 94 -18.00 -21.92 24.72
CA ALA A 94 -17.21 -21.75 23.49
C ALA A 94 -16.56 -23.07 23.05
N LEU A 95 -16.14 -23.88 24.03
CA LEU A 95 -15.49 -25.17 23.82
C LEU A 95 -16.47 -26.33 23.61
N ASN A 96 -17.77 -26.09 23.75
CA ASN A 96 -18.84 -27.06 23.51
C ASN A 96 -19.87 -26.49 22.49
N PRO A 97 -19.45 -26.25 21.23
CA PRO A 97 -20.36 -25.75 20.20
C PRO A 97 -21.39 -26.82 19.78
N PRO A 98 -22.51 -26.41 19.17
CA PRO A 98 -23.46 -27.33 18.53
C PRO A 98 -22.79 -28.22 17.47
N GLU A 99 -23.31 -29.43 17.26
CA GLU A 99 -22.72 -30.39 16.32
C GLU A 99 -22.65 -29.86 14.88
N GLU A 100 -23.65 -29.08 14.47
CA GLU A 100 -23.75 -28.49 13.13
C GLU A 100 -22.58 -27.52 12.86
N LEU A 101 -22.12 -26.83 13.91
CA LEU A 101 -20.99 -25.91 13.83
C LEU A 101 -19.65 -26.65 13.76
N LEU A 102 -19.58 -27.88 14.24
CA LEU A 102 -18.38 -28.73 14.18
C LEU A 102 -18.18 -29.39 12.81
N VAL A 103 -19.22 -29.43 11.96
CA VAL A 103 -19.15 -30.08 10.64
C VAL A 103 -18.08 -29.42 9.78
N LEU A 104 -17.11 -30.20 9.32
CA LEU A 104 -16.09 -29.74 8.39
C LEU A 104 -16.65 -29.69 6.96
N PRO A 105 -16.66 -28.52 6.27
CA PRO A 105 -17.30 -28.36 4.97
C PRO A 105 -16.86 -29.40 3.94
N PHE A 106 -15.56 -29.75 3.92
CA PHE A 106 -14.98 -30.78 3.06
C PHE A 106 -15.75 -32.11 3.06
N THR A 107 -16.27 -32.50 4.23
CA THR A 107 -16.97 -33.77 4.45
C THR A 107 -18.47 -33.62 4.58
N ALA A 108 -19.03 -32.43 4.34
CA ALA A 108 -20.43 -32.13 4.61
C ALA A 108 -21.42 -33.00 3.82
N GLU A 109 -21.02 -33.44 2.61
CA GLU A 109 -21.83 -34.29 1.72
C GLU A 109 -21.60 -35.80 1.94
N GLU A 110 -20.69 -36.17 2.84
CA GLU A 110 -20.45 -37.58 3.15
C GLU A 110 -21.60 -38.15 4.00
N PRO A 111 -21.92 -39.46 3.91
CA PRO A 111 -22.93 -40.08 4.76
C PRO A 111 -22.67 -39.92 6.26
N LYS A 112 -21.40 -39.72 6.64
CA LYS A 112 -20.96 -39.44 8.02
C LYS A 112 -19.97 -38.27 8.03
N PRO A 113 -20.45 -37.01 8.09
CA PRO A 113 -19.58 -35.84 8.11
C PRO A 113 -18.68 -35.81 9.34
N ALA A 114 -17.44 -35.37 9.15
CA ALA A 114 -16.50 -35.16 10.24
C ALA A 114 -16.93 -33.95 11.08
N ARG A 115 -16.96 -34.11 12.41
CA ARG A 115 -17.32 -33.07 13.38
C ARG A 115 -16.15 -32.84 14.32
N MET A 116 -15.43 -31.73 14.17
CA MET A 116 -14.26 -31.45 14.99
C MET A 116 -13.88 -29.96 14.99
N PHE A 117 -13.01 -29.59 15.92
CA PHE A 117 -12.30 -28.32 15.85
C PHE A 117 -11.15 -28.40 14.84
N VAL A 118 -10.90 -27.29 14.16
CA VAL A 118 -9.69 -27.01 13.39
C VAL A 118 -8.80 -26.06 14.19
N SER A 119 -7.48 -26.15 14.05
CA SER A 119 -6.56 -25.22 14.69
C SER A 119 -5.37 -24.82 13.82
N LEU A 120 -4.85 -23.62 14.09
CA LEU A 120 -3.74 -23.00 13.35
C LEU A 120 -2.76 -22.34 14.31
N LEU A 121 -1.47 -22.46 14.03
CA LEU A 121 -0.41 -21.71 14.69
C LEU A 121 -0.03 -20.52 13.80
N LEU A 122 0.05 -19.32 14.37
CA LEU A 122 0.57 -18.12 13.73
C LEU A 122 1.82 -17.64 14.47
N ARG A 123 2.74 -16.99 13.75
CA ARG A 123 3.93 -16.32 14.31
C ARG A 123 4.00 -14.85 13.86
N PRO A 124 3.01 -14.01 14.20
CA PRO A 124 2.99 -12.63 13.73
C PRO A 124 4.12 -11.82 14.37
N VAL A 125 4.73 -10.94 13.57
CA VAL A 125 5.80 -10.04 13.98
C VAL A 125 5.29 -9.04 15.02
N VAL A 126 6.09 -8.84 16.08
CA VAL A 126 5.84 -7.87 17.16
C VAL A 126 6.94 -6.81 17.21
N CYS A 127 8.20 -7.21 16.99
CA CYS A 127 9.34 -6.30 16.93
C CYS A 127 10.07 -6.51 15.60
N PRO A 128 10.26 -5.46 14.78
CA PRO A 128 11.09 -5.56 13.58
C PRO A 128 12.54 -5.95 13.92
N GLU A 129 13.25 -6.45 12.91
CA GLU A 129 14.70 -6.59 12.96
C GLU A 129 15.38 -5.23 13.17
N VAL A 130 16.43 -5.21 13.99
CA VAL A 130 17.41 -4.11 14.04
C VAL A 130 18.68 -4.61 13.36
N PRO A 131 18.97 -4.17 12.12
CA PRO A 131 20.06 -4.71 11.32
C PRO A 131 21.39 -4.75 12.06
N GLY A 132 22.04 -5.92 12.08
CA GLY A 132 23.33 -6.13 12.73
C GLY A 132 23.30 -6.22 14.26
N LEU A 133 22.14 -6.07 14.90
CA LEU A 133 22.01 -6.05 16.36
C LEU A 133 21.03 -7.10 16.89
N GLU A 134 19.80 -7.15 16.37
CA GLU A 134 18.73 -7.97 16.92
C GLU A 134 17.81 -8.49 15.81
N ALA A 135 17.52 -9.79 15.84
CA ALA A 135 16.63 -10.43 14.88
C ALA A 135 15.17 -9.98 15.07
N GLU A 136 14.37 -10.11 14.00
CA GLU A 136 12.92 -9.90 14.07
C GLU A 136 12.30 -10.85 15.11
N LYS A 137 11.41 -10.32 15.96
CA LYS A 137 10.72 -11.11 16.99
C LYS A 137 9.22 -11.18 16.74
N SER A 138 8.69 -12.37 16.95
CA SER A 138 7.28 -12.71 16.84
C SER A 138 6.68 -13.07 18.20
N MET A 139 5.36 -13.01 18.32
CA MET A 139 4.64 -13.81 19.31
C MET A 139 4.13 -15.10 18.65
N GLU A 140 3.61 -16.04 19.43
CA GLU A 140 2.84 -17.16 18.88
C GLU A 140 1.35 -16.98 19.18
N ILE A 141 0.48 -17.35 18.23
CA ILE A 141 -0.98 -17.34 18.44
C ILE A 141 -1.56 -18.69 18.01
N ARG A 142 -2.34 -19.31 18.89
CA ARG A 142 -3.14 -20.51 18.60
C ARG A 142 -4.59 -20.12 18.29
N PHE A 143 -4.99 -20.30 17.04
CA PHE A 143 -6.38 -20.14 16.61
C PHE A 143 -7.11 -21.47 16.71
N PHE A 144 -8.31 -21.45 17.28
CA PHE A 144 -9.24 -22.58 17.36
C PHE A 144 -10.58 -22.16 16.79
N ALA A 145 -11.12 -22.97 15.89
CA ALA A 145 -12.45 -22.77 15.35
C ALA A 145 -13.16 -24.11 15.17
N PRO A 146 -14.48 -24.16 15.34
CA PRO A 146 -15.29 -25.27 14.86
C PRO A 146 -15.10 -25.48 13.35
N GLY A 147 -15.21 -26.72 12.86
CA GLY A 147 -14.93 -27.08 11.47
C GLY A 147 -15.66 -26.24 10.42
N ASN A 148 -16.90 -25.82 10.69
CA ASN A 148 -17.73 -25.02 9.78
C ASN A 148 -17.13 -23.62 9.52
N LEU A 149 -16.22 -23.17 10.39
CA LEU A 149 -15.55 -21.86 10.33
C LEU A 149 -14.09 -21.96 9.87
N VAL A 150 -13.71 -23.05 9.19
CA VAL A 150 -12.33 -23.24 8.69
C VAL A 150 -11.90 -22.15 7.68
N SER A 151 -12.83 -21.49 7.00
CA SER A 151 -12.54 -20.33 6.14
C SER A 151 -11.95 -19.15 6.93
N ASN A 152 -12.27 -19.00 8.21
CA ASN A 152 -11.64 -17.99 9.06
C ASN A 152 -10.16 -18.30 9.32
N LEU A 153 -9.77 -19.57 9.30
CA LEU A 153 -8.37 -19.99 9.46
C LEU A 153 -7.61 -19.83 8.13
N ASP A 154 -8.22 -20.11 6.98
CA ASP A 154 -7.66 -19.73 5.65
C ASP A 154 -7.43 -18.20 5.59
N PHE A 155 -8.39 -17.43 6.08
CA PHE A 155 -8.29 -15.97 6.11
C PHE A 155 -7.06 -15.48 6.90
N VAL A 156 -6.89 -15.91 8.16
CA VAL A 156 -5.75 -15.44 8.97
C VAL A 156 -4.43 -16.07 8.52
N GLU A 157 -4.43 -17.30 8.01
CA GLU A 157 -3.27 -17.94 7.38
C GLU A 157 -2.80 -17.12 6.16
N SER A 158 -3.73 -16.69 5.32
CA SER A 158 -3.44 -15.88 4.13
C SER A 158 -2.83 -14.51 4.45
N ILE A 159 -3.12 -13.96 5.64
CA ILE A 159 -2.63 -12.65 6.08
C ILE A 159 -1.32 -12.77 6.87
N PHE A 160 -1.22 -13.73 7.79
CA PHE A 160 -0.13 -13.80 8.77
C PHE A 160 0.80 -15.02 8.59
N GLY A 161 0.54 -15.87 7.59
CA GLY A 161 1.30 -17.08 7.31
C GLY A 161 0.87 -18.29 8.17
N ASN A 162 1.51 -19.43 7.92
CA ASN A 162 1.30 -20.67 8.67
C ASN A 162 2.54 -20.97 9.53
N GLY A 163 2.35 -21.07 10.85
CA GLY A 163 3.42 -21.33 11.82
C GLY A 163 3.84 -22.80 11.95
N GLY A 164 3.25 -23.71 11.17
CA GLY A 164 3.55 -25.14 11.14
C GLY A 164 2.78 -25.95 12.18
N ASN A 165 3.27 -27.17 12.41
CA ASN A 165 2.67 -28.11 13.36
C ASN A 165 3.16 -27.81 14.79
N PRO A 166 2.31 -27.30 15.71
CA PRO A 166 2.72 -26.92 17.07
C PRO A 166 3.21 -28.10 17.93
N TYR A 167 2.99 -29.35 17.50
CA TYR A 167 3.46 -30.53 18.23
C TYR A 167 4.90 -30.92 17.91
N LEU A 168 5.53 -30.29 16.91
CA LEU A 168 6.93 -30.55 16.59
C LEU A 168 7.82 -29.52 17.30
N PRO A 169 8.93 -29.94 17.95
CA PRO A 169 9.83 -29.02 18.65
C PRO A 169 10.35 -27.86 17.79
N LYS A 170 10.51 -28.06 16.47
CA LYS A 170 10.93 -27.00 15.55
C LYS A 170 9.97 -25.79 15.52
N PHE A 171 8.71 -25.98 15.88
CA PHE A 171 7.68 -24.93 15.90
C PHE A 171 7.31 -24.48 17.31
N ASP A 172 7.99 -25.00 18.35
CA ASP A 172 7.84 -24.55 19.73
C ASP A 172 8.58 -23.21 19.93
N ALA A 173 7.83 -22.15 20.20
CA ALA A 173 8.38 -20.81 20.38
C ALA A 173 9.37 -20.71 21.55
N ALA A 174 9.19 -21.52 22.60
CA ALA A 174 10.08 -21.50 23.76
C ALA A 174 11.49 -22.04 23.46
N LEU A 175 11.65 -22.81 22.39
CA LEU A 175 12.95 -23.30 21.92
C LEU A 175 13.65 -22.31 20.98
N ASP A 176 12.93 -21.29 20.49
CA ASP A 176 13.41 -20.24 19.59
C ASP A 176 13.31 -18.86 20.26
N VAL A 177 14.07 -18.72 21.35
CA VAL A 177 14.10 -17.49 22.18
C VAL A 177 14.62 -16.26 21.43
N GLU A 178 15.39 -16.47 20.35
CA GLU A 178 15.94 -15.39 19.54
C GLU A 178 14.85 -14.68 18.73
N HIS A 179 13.84 -15.41 18.24
CA HIS A 179 12.77 -14.85 17.40
C HIS A 179 11.40 -14.84 18.07
N TRP A 180 11.34 -15.08 19.39
CA TRP A 180 10.11 -15.02 20.18
C TRP A 180 10.17 -13.91 21.23
N THR A 181 9.05 -13.23 21.44
CA THR A 181 8.91 -12.17 22.44
C THR A 181 8.60 -12.68 23.85
N GLY A 182 8.37 -13.99 24.03
CA GLY A 182 7.93 -14.57 25.31
C GLY A 182 6.42 -14.52 25.53
N HIS A 183 5.63 -14.15 24.52
CA HIS A 183 4.18 -13.98 24.62
C HIS A 183 3.41 -15.00 23.78
N THR A 184 2.30 -15.49 24.34
CA THR A 184 1.42 -16.47 23.70
C THR A 184 -0.02 -15.97 23.63
N GLY A 185 -0.62 -16.12 22.46
CA GLY A 185 -1.99 -15.76 22.16
C GLY A 185 -2.88 -16.96 21.93
N CYS A 186 -4.16 -16.83 22.26
CA CYS A 186 -5.20 -17.81 21.94
C CYS A 186 -6.45 -17.10 21.43
N VAL A 187 -7.01 -17.58 20.33
CA VAL A 187 -8.28 -17.09 19.76
C VAL A 187 -9.23 -18.25 19.54
N ILE A 188 -10.46 -18.12 20.02
CA ILE A 188 -11.51 -19.14 19.89
C ILE A 188 -12.72 -18.53 19.18
N LEU A 189 -13.12 -19.09 18.04
CA LEU A 189 -14.36 -18.69 17.35
C LEU A 189 -15.56 -19.44 17.92
N ALA A 190 -16.57 -18.70 18.36
CA ALA A 190 -17.76 -19.24 19.02
C ALA A 190 -19.01 -18.37 18.75
N PRO A 191 -19.46 -18.25 17.49
CA PRO A 191 -20.61 -17.40 17.14
C PRO A 191 -21.92 -17.81 17.83
N HIS A 192 -22.04 -19.04 18.31
CA HIS A 192 -23.22 -19.52 19.03
C HIS A 192 -23.43 -18.84 20.39
N LEU A 193 -22.42 -18.16 20.95
CA LEU A 193 -22.50 -17.53 22.27
C LEU A 193 -23.48 -16.35 22.34
N VAL A 194 -23.84 -15.75 21.20
CA VAL A 194 -24.83 -14.66 21.16
C VAL A 194 -26.24 -15.12 21.57
N LYS A 195 -26.47 -16.45 21.63
CA LYS A 195 -27.75 -17.05 22.04
C LYS A 195 -27.85 -17.28 23.56
N LEU A 196 -26.78 -17.10 24.31
CA LEU A 196 -26.77 -17.33 25.76
C LEU A 196 -27.44 -16.18 26.51
N THR A 197 -28.19 -16.49 27.55
CA THR A 197 -28.75 -15.49 28.46
C THR A 197 -27.69 -14.97 29.43
N LYS A 198 -27.85 -13.73 29.89
CA LYS A 198 -27.03 -13.13 30.95
C LYS A 198 -27.07 -13.97 32.23
N ARG A 199 -28.22 -14.58 32.52
CA ARG A 199 -28.43 -15.44 33.69
C ARG A 199 -27.64 -16.74 33.59
N GLU A 200 -27.68 -17.42 32.44
CA GLU A 200 -26.95 -18.69 32.23
C GLU A 200 -25.43 -18.53 32.39
N VAL A 201 -24.90 -17.35 32.05
CA VAL A 201 -23.48 -17.04 32.21
C VAL A 201 -23.15 -16.39 33.56
N GLY A 202 -24.05 -16.50 34.53
CA GLY A 202 -23.81 -16.14 35.92
C GLY A 202 -23.75 -14.64 36.22
N LEU A 203 -24.32 -13.78 35.37
CA LEU A 203 -24.44 -12.35 35.69
C LEU A 203 -25.48 -12.12 36.78
N PRO A 204 -25.32 -11.09 37.63
CA PRO A 204 -26.25 -10.79 38.71
C PRO A 204 -27.56 -10.21 38.18
N HIS A 205 -28.64 -10.38 38.97
CA HIS A 205 -29.85 -9.61 38.79
C HIS A 205 -29.57 -8.11 38.99
N TRP A 206 -30.31 -7.23 38.31
CA TRP A 206 -30.11 -5.77 38.31
C TRP A 206 -29.98 -5.17 39.70
N ASP A 207 -30.79 -5.63 40.66
CA ASP A 207 -30.80 -5.12 42.03
C ASP A 207 -29.54 -5.48 42.83
N GLN A 208 -28.85 -6.55 42.43
CA GLN A 208 -27.59 -7.01 43.02
C GLN A 208 -26.36 -6.50 42.27
N ALA A 209 -26.55 -5.85 41.13
CA ALA A 209 -25.49 -5.36 40.28
C ALA A 209 -24.92 -4.02 40.78
N THR A 210 -23.61 -3.87 40.69
CA THR A 210 -22.90 -2.60 40.90
C THR A 210 -23.30 -1.58 39.82
N GLU A 211 -23.04 -0.28 40.08
CA GLU A 211 -23.26 0.77 39.08
C GLU A 211 -22.48 0.51 37.78
N ARG A 212 -21.25 0.00 37.88
CA ARG A 212 -20.45 -0.36 36.70
C ARG A 212 -21.09 -1.49 35.91
N GLN A 213 -21.54 -2.56 36.58
CA GLN A 213 -22.22 -3.67 35.91
C GLN A 213 -23.48 -3.20 35.19
N ARG A 214 -24.28 -2.34 35.82
CA ARG A 214 -25.47 -1.74 35.21
C ARG A 214 -25.13 -0.90 33.97
N LYS A 215 -24.10 -0.06 34.06
CA LYS A 215 -23.60 0.76 32.94
C LYS A 215 -23.12 -0.09 31.77
N ASP A 216 -22.42 -1.18 32.05
CA ASP A 216 -21.84 -2.05 31.03
C ASP A 216 -22.83 -3.08 30.47
N GLY A 217 -24.04 -3.16 31.04
CA GLY A 217 -25.04 -4.19 30.69
C GLY A 217 -24.67 -5.58 31.20
N MET A 218 -23.82 -5.67 32.23
CA MET A 218 -23.35 -6.91 32.87
C MET A 218 -24.25 -7.32 34.04
N CYS A 219 -25.56 -7.27 33.81
CA CYS A 219 -26.63 -7.68 34.71
C CYS A 219 -27.93 -7.83 33.93
N TRP A 220 -28.92 -8.51 34.49
CA TRP A 220 -30.23 -8.75 33.86
C TRP A 220 -31.37 -8.30 34.77
N LYS A 221 -32.48 -7.84 34.17
CA LYS A 221 -33.76 -7.62 34.84
C LYS A 221 -34.70 -8.79 34.57
N GLU A 222 -34.82 -9.18 33.31
CA GLU A 222 -35.61 -10.34 32.91
C GLU A 222 -34.71 -11.58 32.70
N PRO A 223 -35.16 -12.79 33.10
CA PRO A 223 -34.33 -14.00 33.04
C PRO A 223 -33.87 -14.41 31.63
N ASP A 224 -34.58 -14.00 30.59
CA ASP A 224 -34.37 -14.34 29.19
C ASP A 224 -33.52 -13.31 28.42
N GLU A 225 -33.03 -12.25 29.10
CA GLU A 225 -32.14 -11.27 28.48
C GLU A 225 -30.86 -11.94 27.95
N LEU A 226 -30.64 -11.82 26.64
CA LEU A 226 -29.43 -12.32 25.98
C LEU A 226 -28.20 -11.53 26.40
N TYR A 227 -27.08 -12.23 26.52
CA TYR A 227 -25.79 -11.59 26.75
C TYR A 227 -25.47 -10.66 25.59
N ASN A 228 -25.04 -9.44 25.93
CA ASN A 228 -24.79 -8.37 24.97
C ASN A 228 -25.96 -8.11 24.00
N ASP A 229 -27.20 -8.34 24.47
CA ASP A 229 -28.42 -8.12 23.69
C ASP A 229 -28.46 -8.93 22.38
N GLY A 230 -27.83 -10.11 22.39
CA GLY A 230 -27.72 -10.99 21.22
C GLY A 230 -26.78 -10.46 20.12
N GLN A 231 -26.01 -9.42 20.40
CA GLN A 231 -25.08 -8.81 19.45
C GLN A 231 -23.68 -9.42 19.53
N ALA A 232 -22.96 -9.42 18.42
CA ALA A 232 -21.56 -9.82 18.33
C ALA A 232 -20.68 -9.13 19.38
N PHE A 233 -19.78 -9.91 20.00
CA PHE A 233 -18.79 -9.41 20.95
C PHE A 233 -17.50 -10.21 20.89
N LYS A 234 -16.46 -9.66 21.51
CA LYS A 234 -15.27 -10.37 21.93
C LYS A 234 -15.04 -10.22 23.42
N ILE A 235 -14.57 -11.28 24.05
CA ILE A 235 -14.24 -11.29 25.48
C ILE A 235 -12.81 -11.78 25.68
N THR A 236 -12.00 -10.96 26.35
CA THR A 236 -10.56 -11.19 26.52
C THR A 236 -10.15 -11.33 27.98
N ALA A 237 -9.38 -12.36 28.30
CA ALA A 237 -8.64 -12.51 29.55
C ALA A 237 -7.13 -12.39 29.28
N ARG A 238 -6.44 -11.61 30.10
CA ARG A 238 -5.00 -11.31 29.97
C ARG A 238 -4.45 -10.70 31.25
N ASP A 239 -3.18 -10.92 31.51
CA ASP A 239 -2.45 -10.32 32.64
C ASP A 239 -0.97 -10.13 32.32
N GLU A 240 -0.13 -9.85 33.32
CA GLU A 240 1.31 -9.59 33.17
C GLU A 240 2.15 -10.83 32.80
N ARG A 241 1.58 -12.05 32.83
CA ARG A 241 2.31 -13.29 32.54
C ARG A 241 2.58 -13.54 31.05
N GLY A 242 2.12 -12.65 30.18
CA GLY A 242 2.36 -12.72 28.75
C GLY A 242 1.45 -13.67 27.97
N VAL A 243 0.31 -14.07 28.53
CA VAL A 243 -0.70 -14.89 27.84
C VAL A 243 -2.03 -14.14 27.69
N ILE A 244 -2.51 -14.04 26.45
CA ILE A 244 -3.80 -13.40 26.11
C ILE A 244 -4.73 -14.42 25.46
N VAL A 245 -5.96 -14.51 25.97
CA VAL A 245 -7.00 -15.43 25.47
C VAL A 245 -8.24 -14.63 25.09
N THR A 246 -8.71 -14.76 23.86
CA THR A 246 -9.92 -14.09 23.37
C THR A 246 -10.90 -15.07 22.75
N ILE A 247 -12.18 -14.91 23.08
CA ILE A 247 -13.30 -15.59 22.42
C ILE A 247 -14.01 -14.58 21.52
N LEU A 248 -14.26 -14.95 20.26
CA LEU A 248 -14.99 -14.15 19.28
C LEU A 248 -16.38 -14.76 19.05
N ALA A 249 -17.43 -14.01 19.40
CA ALA A 249 -18.83 -14.42 19.24
C ALA A 249 -19.43 -13.93 17.92
N ASP A 250 -18.67 -14.06 16.83
CA ASP A 250 -19.07 -13.78 15.45
C ASP A 250 -18.02 -14.40 14.51
N ASN A 251 -18.36 -14.65 13.24
CA ASN A 251 -17.46 -15.24 12.25
C ASN A 251 -17.06 -14.29 11.11
N TYR A 252 -17.42 -13.01 11.17
CA TYR A 252 -16.93 -12.04 10.19
C TYR A 252 -15.41 -11.89 10.28
N TYR A 253 -14.74 -12.10 9.14
CA TYR A 253 -13.27 -12.18 9.01
C TYR A 253 -12.53 -10.98 9.63
N GLY A 254 -13.13 -9.78 9.59
CA GLY A 254 -12.54 -8.59 10.17
C GLY A 254 -12.29 -8.67 11.69
N TYR A 255 -13.06 -9.47 12.44
CA TYR A 255 -12.78 -9.70 13.86
C TYR A 255 -11.51 -10.53 14.05
N CYS A 256 -11.29 -11.57 13.24
CA CYS A 256 -10.09 -12.40 13.30
C CYS A 256 -8.82 -11.58 13.05
N LYS A 257 -8.80 -10.78 11.96
CA LYS A 257 -7.67 -9.89 11.64
C LYS A 257 -7.39 -8.90 12.78
N LYS A 258 -8.43 -8.23 13.30
CA LYS A 258 -8.26 -7.24 14.37
C LYS A 258 -7.97 -7.85 15.74
N GLU A 259 -8.25 -9.13 15.94
CA GLU A 259 -7.83 -9.83 17.15
C GLU A 259 -6.34 -10.17 17.12
N VAL A 260 -5.79 -10.61 15.97
CA VAL A 260 -4.33 -10.72 15.82
C VAL A 260 -3.66 -9.38 16.12
N LYS A 261 -4.17 -8.28 15.56
CA LYS A 261 -3.72 -6.91 15.89
C LYS A 261 -3.72 -6.64 17.41
N THR A 262 -4.82 -6.99 18.08
CA THR A 262 -4.96 -6.77 19.53
C THR A 262 -3.91 -7.53 20.33
N GLN A 263 -3.61 -8.77 19.92
CA GLN A 263 -2.63 -9.62 20.61
C GLN A 263 -1.19 -9.18 20.32
N ILE A 264 -0.88 -8.72 19.10
CA ILE A 264 0.40 -8.07 18.79
C ILE A 264 0.59 -6.84 19.69
N GLY A 265 -0.42 -5.98 19.81
CA GLY A 265 -0.34 -4.79 20.68
C GLY A 265 -0.17 -5.15 22.16
N TYR A 266 -0.80 -6.24 22.62
CA TYR A 266 -0.55 -6.76 23.98
C TYR A 266 0.91 -7.22 24.16
N ALA A 267 1.46 -7.97 23.20
CA ALA A 267 2.84 -8.45 23.26
C ALA A 267 3.84 -7.29 23.17
N ALA A 268 3.62 -6.31 22.30
CA ALA A 268 4.46 -5.12 22.15
C ALA A 268 4.52 -4.32 23.48
N ASN A 269 3.36 -4.10 24.11
CA ASN A 269 3.27 -3.39 25.39
C ASN A 269 4.06 -4.07 26.52
N LEU A 270 4.06 -5.40 26.58
CA LEU A 270 4.80 -6.15 27.60
C LEU A 270 6.28 -6.34 27.24
N TYR A 271 6.61 -6.38 25.95
CA TYR A 271 8.00 -6.42 25.46
C TYR A 271 8.76 -5.12 25.74
N GLY A 272 8.08 -3.97 25.62
CA GLY A 272 8.55 -2.67 26.10
C GLY A 272 9.40 -1.84 25.12
N LEU A 273 9.95 -2.43 24.06
CA LEU A 273 10.72 -1.71 23.03
C LEU A 273 9.94 -1.47 21.73
N ALA A 274 8.91 -2.27 21.49
CA ALA A 274 8.17 -2.26 20.25
C ALA A 274 6.81 -1.56 20.40
N GLU A 275 6.29 -1.05 19.29
CA GLU A 275 4.94 -0.50 19.20
C GLU A 275 4.13 -1.28 18.15
N GLU A 276 2.86 -1.50 18.44
CA GLU A 276 1.87 -1.92 17.44
C GLU A 276 1.09 -0.69 17.01
N GLU A 277 1.05 -0.43 15.70
CA GLU A 277 0.47 0.80 15.16
C GLU A 277 -0.63 0.51 14.14
N HIS A 278 -1.69 1.32 14.19
CA HIS A 278 -2.65 1.42 13.11
C HIS A 278 -2.17 2.50 12.12
N ALA A 279 -1.24 2.11 11.25
CA ALA A 279 -0.53 3.02 10.36
C ALA A 279 -0.49 2.50 8.92
N GLY A 280 -0.54 3.44 7.97
CA GLY A 280 -0.18 3.18 6.57
C GLY A 280 1.15 3.83 6.25
N GLY A 281 1.83 3.37 5.20
CA GLY A 281 3.17 3.87 4.91
C GLY A 281 3.69 3.45 3.56
N ALA A 282 4.56 4.28 3.00
CA ALA A 282 5.17 4.03 1.71
C ALA A 282 6.59 4.62 1.64
N LEU A 283 7.51 3.86 1.05
CA LEU A 283 8.79 4.36 0.60
C LEU A 283 8.60 5.00 -0.77
N ALA A 284 8.72 6.32 -0.84
CA ALA A 284 8.44 7.12 -2.03
C ALA A 284 9.74 7.59 -2.68
N PHE A 285 9.96 7.18 -3.93
CA PHE A 285 11.08 7.57 -4.76
C PHE A 285 10.67 8.71 -5.70
N PRO A 286 11.28 9.90 -5.60
CA PRO A 286 11.00 11.01 -6.51
C PRO A 286 11.24 10.63 -7.98
N ARG A 287 10.40 11.18 -8.87
CA ARG A 287 10.47 10.90 -10.31
C ARG A 287 10.39 12.16 -11.13
N ARG A 288 11.05 12.13 -12.29
CA ARG A 288 11.18 13.28 -13.19
C ARG A 288 10.90 12.87 -14.62
N ASN A 289 10.19 13.73 -15.34
CA ASN A 289 10.03 13.62 -16.80
C ASN A 289 11.13 14.43 -17.48
N HIS A 290 12.09 13.73 -18.08
CA HIS A 290 13.19 14.36 -18.82
C HIS A 290 12.78 14.75 -20.25
N GLY A 291 11.60 14.32 -20.71
CA GLY A 291 11.15 14.59 -22.07
C GLY A 291 11.86 13.70 -23.08
N GLU A 292 12.60 14.30 -24.00
CA GLU A 292 13.20 13.62 -25.16
C GLU A 292 14.72 13.45 -25.06
N GLU A 293 15.39 14.11 -24.09
CA GLU A 293 16.84 14.07 -23.90
C GLU A 293 17.18 13.94 -22.40
N TYR A 294 18.26 13.21 -22.09
CA TYR A 294 18.85 13.17 -20.75
C TYR A 294 20.37 13.03 -20.83
N GLY A 295 21.11 13.83 -20.05
CA GLY A 295 22.56 13.69 -19.88
C GLY A 295 23.42 14.89 -20.29
N VAL A 296 22.86 15.91 -20.94
CA VAL A 296 23.59 17.13 -21.32
C VAL A 296 23.98 18.06 -20.14
N ASP A 297 23.24 17.99 -19.02
CA ASP A 297 23.43 18.83 -17.83
C ASP A 297 24.51 18.26 -16.89
N SER A 298 25.43 19.08 -16.38
CA SER A 298 26.54 18.61 -15.52
C SER A 298 26.09 17.97 -14.21
N ARG A 299 24.85 18.22 -13.76
CA ARG A 299 24.28 17.59 -12.55
C ARG A 299 23.92 16.11 -12.73
N THR A 300 23.93 15.59 -13.96
CA THR A 300 23.84 14.14 -14.20
C THR A 300 25.17 13.44 -13.95
N ARG A 301 26.25 14.19 -13.68
CA ARG A 301 27.61 13.69 -13.48
C ARG A 301 28.03 13.91 -12.03
N ASP A 302 27.76 12.93 -11.17
CA ASP A 302 28.35 12.90 -9.84
C ASP A 302 29.78 12.32 -9.96
N PRO A 303 30.83 13.09 -9.64
CA PRO A 303 32.20 12.63 -9.81
C PRO A 303 32.57 11.47 -8.87
N ASN A 304 31.75 11.18 -7.85
CA ASN A 304 32.04 10.15 -6.86
C ASN A 304 31.61 8.73 -7.29
N TYR A 305 31.03 8.56 -8.48
CA TYR A 305 30.55 7.28 -8.95
C TYR A 305 31.02 6.99 -10.37
N SER A 306 31.61 5.80 -10.57
CA SER A 306 32.04 5.31 -11.89
C SER A 306 31.47 3.94 -12.22
N PHE A 307 31.41 3.61 -13.51
CA PHE A 307 30.98 2.27 -13.93
C PHE A 307 31.99 1.20 -13.53
N GLU A 308 33.27 1.55 -13.52
CA GLU A 308 34.37 0.70 -13.11
C GLU A 308 34.22 0.25 -11.65
N GLU A 309 33.87 1.16 -10.73
CA GLU A 309 33.57 0.84 -9.32
C GLU A 309 32.35 -0.08 -9.19
N VAL A 310 31.31 0.12 -10.01
CA VAL A 310 30.13 -0.75 -10.04
C VAL A 310 30.50 -2.16 -10.47
N VAL A 311 31.37 -2.29 -11.49
CA VAL A 311 31.87 -3.60 -11.93
C VAL A 311 32.75 -4.25 -10.88
N GLU A 312 33.60 -3.49 -10.19
CA GLU A 312 34.43 -4.02 -9.10
C GLU A 312 33.57 -4.61 -7.96
N ARG A 313 32.50 -3.92 -7.58
CA ARG A 313 31.64 -4.34 -6.45
C ARG A 313 30.56 -5.35 -6.83
N TYR A 314 30.02 -5.24 -8.04
CA TYR A 314 28.80 -5.95 -8.46
C TYR A 314 28.97 -6.71 -9.78
N GLY A 315 30.19 -6.87 -10.28
CA GLY A 315 30.47 -7.57 -11.55
C GLY A 315 29.94 -9.01 -11.59
N GLU A 316 29.83 -9.68 -10.44
CA GLU A 316 29.32 -11.06 -10.36
C GLU A 316 27.85 -11.19 -10.78
N ILE A 317 27.03 -10.17 -10.55
CA ILE A 317 25.59 -10.19 -10.88
C ILE A 317 25.30 -9.74 -12.32
N MET A 318 26.31 -9.26 -13.05
CA MET A 318 26.14 -8.71 -14.39
C MET A 318 27.03 -9.38 -15.44
N GLU A 319 26.56 -9.37 -16.68
CA GLU A 319 27.35 -9.65 -17.87
C GLU A 319 27.91 -8.35 -18.42
N VAL A 320 29.19 -8.09 -18.14
CA VAL A 320 29.88 -6.85 -18.56
C VAL A 320 30.22 -6.91 -20.04
N GLN A 321 29.83 -5.86 -20.77
CA GLN A 321 29.99 -5.75 -22.22
C GLN A 321 31.21 -4.90 -22.58
N PRO A 322 31.90 -5.20 -23.70
CA PRO A 322 33.13 -4.53 -24.08
C PRO A 322 32.94 -3.02 -24.31
N GLU A 323 31.74 -2.58 -24.69
CA GLU A 323 31.38 -1.17 -24.88
C GLU A 323 31.32 -0.37 -23.56
N GLY A 324 31.38 -1.04 -22.40
CA GLY A 324 31.37 -0.38 -21.07
C GLY A 324 29.97 -0.18 -20.50
N TYR A 325 29.16 -1.23 -20.54
CA TYR A 325 27.87 -1.32 -19.85
C TYR A 325 27.69 -2.77 -19.35
N GLY A 326 26.70 -3.04 -18.49
CA GLY A 326 26.43 -4.36 -17.94
C GLY A 326 24.96 -4.75 -18.12
N ILE A 327 24.70 -6.06 -18.25
CA ILE A 327 23.34 -6.62 -18.27
C ILE A 327 23.16 -7.48 -17.03
N ASP A 328 22.11 -7.27 -16.25
CA ASP A 328 21.86 -8.11 -15.07
C ASP A 328 21.56 -9.56 -15.49
N LYS A 329 22.19 -10.54 -14.81
CA LYS A 329 22.08 -11.97 -15.14
C LYS A 329 20.72 -12.57 -14.79
N ARG A 330 20.04 -12.02 -13.79
CA ARG A 330 18.72 -12.48 -13.31
C ARG A 330 17.59 -11.74 -14.00
N PHE A 331 17.79 -10.46 -14.29
CA PHE A 331 16.81 -9.56 -14.90
C PHE A 331 17.39 -8.90 -16.16
N PRO A 332 17.40 -9.57 -17.32
CA PRO A 332 18.04 -9.06 -18.55
C PRO A 332 17.48 -7.72 -19.09
N GLU A 333 16.37 -7.24 -18.54
CA GLU A 333 15.80 -5.92 -18.74
C GLU A 333 16.56 -4.80 -18.02
N VAL A 334 17.32 -5.11 -16.97
CA VAL A 334 18.13 -4.18 -16.20
C VAL A 334 19.51 -4.05 -16.85
N ILE A 335 19.86 -2.82 -17.22
CA ILE A 335 21.07 -2.47 -17.95
C ILE A 335 21.84 -1.42 -17.14
N TYR A 336 23.03 -1.77 -16.66
CA TYR A 336 23.93 -0.86 -15.97
C TYR A 336 24.70 -0.04 -16.99
N VAL A 337 24.57 1.28 -16.93
CA VAL A 337 25.18 2.22 -17.89
C VAL A 337 26.16 3.16 -17.17
N PRO A 338 27.12 3.79 -17.87
CA PRO A 338 28.02 4.73 -17.23
C PRO A 338 27.31 6.03 -16.80
N GLN A 339 27.93 6.76 -15.86
CA GLN A 339 27.37 8.01 -15.35
C GLN A 339 27.32 9.10 -16.44
N ASP A 340 28.43 9.31 -17.16
CA ASP A 340 28.50 10.27 -18.25
C ASP A 340 27.99 9.68 -19.57
N LEU A 341 26.70 9.88 -19.82
CA LEU A 341 26.02 9.45 -21.04
C LEU A 341 25.09 10.54 -21.57
N ARG A 342 24.61 10.35 -22.80
CA ARG A 342 23.50 11.08 -23.40
C ARG A 342 22.47 10.12 -23.96
N MET A 343 21.22 10.27 -23.54
CA MET A 343 20.06 9.56 -24.07
C MET A 343 19.27 10.49 -24.98
N ASP A 344 18.92 9.98 -26.16
CA ASP A 344 18.08 10.68 -27.14
C ASP A 344 16.91 9.77 -27.51
N LEU A 345 15.70 10.22 -27.21
CA LEU A 345 14.47 9.48 -27.41
C LEU A 345 14.07 9.37 -28.89
N ASN A 346 14.30 10.42 -29.68
CA ASN A 346 13.91 10.45 -31.09
C ASN A 346 14.86 9.58 -31.93
N ARG A 347 16.16 9.65 -31.67
CA ARG A 347 17.17 8.78 -32.28
C ARG A 347 17.14 7.37 -31.69
N GLN A 348 16.55 7.23 -30.50
CA GLN A 348 16.53 6.02 -29.68
C GLN A 348 17.94 5.49 -29.41
N THR A 349 18.81 6.37 -28.92
CA THR A 349 20.23 6.05 -28.67
C THR A 349 20.63 6.44 -27.27
N ILE A 350 21.50 5.63 -26.66
CA ILE A 350 22.26 5.98 -25.47
C ILE A 350 23.72 5.99 -25.89
N THR A 351 24.42 7.09 -25.66
CA THR A 351 25.81 7.28 -26.10
C THR A 351 26.70 7.77 -24.96
N TRP A 352 27.94 7.31 -24.93
CA TRP A 352 28.97 7.76 -23.97
C TRP A 352 30.34 7.67 -24.62
N TRP A 353 31.36 8.18 -23.94
CA TRP A 353 32.76 8.02 -24.34
C TRP A 353 33.43 6.97 -23.48
N LYS A 354 34.20 6.08 -24.11
CA LYS A 354 35.07 5.11 -23.44
C LYS A 354 36.38 5.03 -24.22
N ASP A 355 37.50 5.21 -23.54
CA ASP A 355 38.85 5.16 -24.13
C ASP A 355 39.00 6.05 -25.38
N GLY A 356 38.42 7.25 -25.33
CA GLY A 356 38.43 8.21 -26.44
C GLY A 356 37.57 7.81 -27.65
N ARG A 357 36.78 6.72 -27.56
CA ARG A 357 35.84 6.29 -28.59
C ARG A 357 34.39 6.49 -28.14
N LYS A 358 33.55 6.96 -29.05
CA LYS A 358 32.11 7.10 -28.81
C LYS A 358 31.45 5.73 -28.90
N GLN A 359 30.81 5.31 -27.83
CA GLN A 359 30.03 4.08 -27.71
C GLN A 359 28.54 4.37 -27.87
N GLN A 360 27.76 3.35 -28.24
CA GLN A 360 26.32 3.50 -28.43
C GLN A 360 25.56 2.19 -28.22
N ILE A 361 24.44 2.27 -27.51
CA ILE A 361 23.41 1.21 -27.48
C ILE A 361 22.04 1.80 -27.85
N ARG A 362 21.08 0.92 -28.13
CA ARG A 362 19.70 1.31 -28.45
C ARG A 362 18.90 1.60 -27.18
N LEU A 363 18.23 2.74 -27.14
CA LEU A 363 17.20 3.02 -26.14
C LEU A 363 15.91 2.28 -26.51
N GLN A 364 15.42 1.44 -25.61
CA GLN A 364 14.26 0.57 -25.84
C GLN A 364 13.22 0.68 -24.71
N PRO A 365 11.91 0.60 -25.03
CA PRO A 365 10.85 0.38 -24.05
C PRO A 365 11.04 -0.94 -23.28
N GLY A 366 10.62 -0.97 -22.01
CA GLY A 366 10.70 -2.17 -21.17
C GLY A 366 12.08 -2.49 -20.61
N LYS A 367 13.12 -1.74 -21.02
CA LYS A 367 14.45 -1.76 -20.40
C LYS A 367 14.57 -0.72 -19.30
N ILE A 368 15.36 -1.04 -18.28
CA ILE A 368 15.63 -0.20 -17.11
C ILE A 368 17.12 0.12 -17.12
N TYR A 369 17.48 1.39 -17.31
CA TYR A 369 18.87 1.83 -17.35
C TYR A 369 19.26 2.39 -15.99
N ILE A 370 20.26 1.79 -15.34
CA ILE A 370 20.71 2.17 -14.00
C ILE A 370 22.09 2.81 -14.10
N GLN A 371 22.22 4.06 -13.66
CA GLN A 371 23.50 4.75 -13.54
C GLN A 371 24.26 4.29 -12.28
N PRO A 372 25.59 4.53 -12.21
CA PRO A 372 26.40 4.09 -11.06
C PRO A 372 25.96 4.63 -9.70
N ASN A 373 25.39 5.83 -9.67
CA ASN A 373 24.79 6.39 -8.45
C ASN A 373 23.41 5.80 -8.09
N GLY A 374 22.92 4.79 -8.83
CA GLY A 374 21.62 4.13 -8.65
C GLY A 374 20.46 4.81 -9.38
N TYR A 375 20.66 5.96 -10.03
CA TYR A 375 19.59 6.67 -10.74
C TYR A 375 19.03 5.82 -11.88
N LYS A 376 17.71 5.65 -11.90
CA LYS A 376 17.01 4.79 -12.87
C LYS A 376 16.40 5.63 -13.98
N ILE A 377 16.61 5.27 -15.24
CA ILE A 377 15.96 5.87 -16.41
C ILE A 377 15.19 4.82 -17.22
N GLU A 378 13.98 5.16 -17.64
CA GLU A 378 13.12 4.31 -18.47
C GLU A 378 12.47 5.09 -19.61
N MET A 379 12.31 4.45 -20.78
CA MET A 379 11.51 4.97 -21.89
C MET A 379 10.04 4.56 -21.70
N LYS A 380 9.16 5.51 -21.37
CA LYS A 380 7.72 5.25 -21.10
C LYS A 380 6.80 5.96 -22.07
N LYS A 381 5.72 5.27 -22.47
CA LYS A 381 4.64 5.87 -23.27
C LYS A 381 3.84 6.84 -22.41
N HIS A 382 3.41 7.96 -22.99
CA HIS A 382 2.52 8.90 -22.34
C HIS A 382 1.11 8.29 -22.17
N PRO A 383 0.50 8.30 -20.98
CA PRO A 383 -0.80 7.65 -20.78
C PRO A 383 -1.95 8.27 -21.58
N GLY A 384 -1.94 9.60 -21.75
CA GLY A 384 -2.97 10.35 -22.47
C GLY A 384 -2.59 10.82 -23.88
N ALA A 385 -1.46 10.39 -24.44
CA ALA A 385 -0.99 10.87 -25.76
C ALA A 385 -0.17 9.80 -26.48
N PRO A 386 -0.10 9.80 -27.83
CA PRO A 386 0.69 8.83 -28.59
C PRO A 386 2.22 9.09 -28.54
N SER A 387 2.69 9.93 -27.60
CA SER A 387 4.10 10.29 -27.43
C SER A 387 4.81 9.41 -26.41
N TRP A 388 6.15 9.45 -26.43
CA TRP A 388 7.02 8.79 -25.47
C TRP A 388 7.83 9.81 -24.68
N ARG A 389 8.37 9.41 -23.54
CA ARG A 389 9.21 10.23 -22.67
C ARG A 389 10.24 9.39 -21.93
N LEU A 390 11.36 10.02 -21.59
CA LEU A 390 12.33 9.52 -20.63
C LEU A 390 11.85 9.87 -19.22
N VAL A 391 11.76 8.86 -18.35
CA VAL A 391 11.39 9.03 -16.95
C VAL A 391 12.54 8.58 -16.07
N GLY A 392 13.04 9.52 -15.26
CA GLY A 392 14.04 9.27 -14.26
C GLY A 392 13.42 9.00 -12.88
N THR A 393 14.06 8.16 -12.08
CA THR A 393 13.67 7.86 -10.69
C THR A 393 14.91 7.96 -9.82
N ASP A 394 14.81 8.78 -8.78
CA ASP A 394 15.91 9.00 -7.84
C ASP A 394 16.15 7.68 -7.05
N PRO A 395 17.41 7.32 -6.77
CA PRO A 395 17.77 6.07 -6.09
C PRO A 395 17.36 6.04 -4.63
N GLU A 396 17.14 7.21 -4.05
CA GLU A 396 16.92 7.40 -2.63
C GLU A 396 15.48 7.83 -2.39
N GLY A 397 14.79 7.05 -1.57
CA GLY A 397 13.39 7.28 -1.23
C GLY A 397 13.21 7.93 0.13
N THR A 398 12.02 8.48 0.37
CA THR A 398 11.57 8.92 1.68
C THR A 398 10.55 7.93 2.22
N LEU A 399 10.81 7.35 3.38
CA LEU A 399 9.83 6.54 4.09
C LEU A 399 8.78 7.46 4.72
N CYS A 400 7.58 7.48 4.16
CA CYS A 400 6.44 8.21 4.69
C CYS A 400 5.61 7.30 5.58
N HIS A 401 5.53 7.62 6.87
CA HIS A 401 4.75 6.90 7.87
C HIS A 401 3.50 7.72 8.28
N LYS A 402 2.31 7.11 8.26
CA LYS A 402 1.03 7.76 8.54
C LYS A 402 0.24 7.00 9.62
N PRO A 403 0.54 7.24 10.91
CA PRO A 403 -0.10 6.56 12.03
C PRO A 403 -1.43 7.22 12.42
N SER A 404 -2.14 6.57 13.35
CA SER A 404 -3.24 7.15 14.16
C SER A 404 -4.31 7.89 13.36
N THR A 405 -4.60 7.40 12.15
CA THR A 405 -5.53 8.04 11.22
C THR A 405 -6.93 7.43 11.36
N VAL A 406 -7.91 8.27 11.70
CA VAL A 406 -9.31 7.86 11.80
C VAL A 406 -9.87 7.41 10.44
N SER A 407 -10.93 6.60 10.45
CA SER A 407 -11.63 6.19 9.23
C SER A 407 -12.07 7.43 8.43
N GLY A 408 -11.80 7.43 7.12
CA GLY A 408 -12.01 8.59 6.25
C GLY A 408 -10.84 9.60 6.20
N GLY A 409 -9.85 9.50 7.11
CA GLY A 409 -8.64 10.33 7.08
C GLY A 409 -7.59 9.92 6.04
N GLY A 410 -7.90 8.91 5.22
CA GLY A 410 -7.08 8.47 4.09
C GLY A 410 -5.75 7.84 4.49
N LYS A 411 -5.74 6.93 5.47
CA LYS A 411 -4.54 6.19 5.91
C LYS A 411 -3.83 5.52 4.72
N SER A 412 -4.55 4.69 3.96
CA SER A 412 -4.01 3.93 2.81
C SER A 412 -3.75 4.80 1.58
N GLU A 413 -4.26 6.05 1.53
CA GLU A 413 -3.96 6.98 0.43
C GLU A 413 -2.45 7.32 0.34
N ILE A 414 -1.71 7.16 1.45
CA ILE A 414 -0.26 7.40 1.47
C ILE A 414 0.50 6.45 0.51
N SER A 415 0.00 5.23 0.29
CA SER A 415 0.59 4.24 -0.62
C SER A 415 -0.14 4.15 -1.98
N LYS A 416 -1.41 4.58 -2.07
CA LYS A 416 -2.21 4.57 -3.33
C LYS A 416 -1.54 5.36 -4.46
N SER A 417 -1.63 4.85 -5.69
CA SER A 417 -1.05 5.49 -6.87
C SER A 417 -1.67 6.87 -7.13
N LEU A 418 -0.83 7.90 -7.27
CA LEU A 418 -1.29 9.23 -7.69
C LEU A 418 -1.67 9.25 -9.18
N ASN A 419 -1.18 8.30 -9.98
CA ASN A 419 -1.41 8.31 -11.43
C ASN A 419 -2.89 8.20 -11.81
N ASP A 420 -3.71 7.55 -10.97
CA ASP A 420 -5.15 7.40 -11.21
C ASP A 420 -5.92 8.72 -11.00
N ALA A 421 -5.33 9.67 -10.27
CA ALA A 421 -5.88 11.01 -10.07
C ALA A 421 -5.35 12.05 -11.09
N VAL A 422 -4.37 11.69 -11.93
CA VAL A 422 -3.81 12.60 -12.93
C VAL A 422 -4.79 12.75 -14.10
N ILE A 423 -5.18 14.00 -14.36
CA ILE A 423 -6.01 14.36 -15.51
C ILE A 423 -5.07 14.71 -16.68
N TYR A 424 -5.25 14.04 -17.80
CA TYR A 424 -4.55 14.35 -19.05
C TYR A 424 -5.49 15.13 -19.97
N SER A 425 -5.16 16.39 -20.24
CA SER A 425 -6.01 17.32 -20.99
C SER A 425 -5.14 18.24 -21.87
N PRO A 426 -5.69 18.85 -22.93
CA PRO A 426 -4.94 19.83 -23.72
C PRO A 426 -4.34 20.96 -22.87
N LEU A 427 -3.22 21.52 -23.33
CA LEU A 427 -2.70 22.77 -22.82
C LEU A 427 -3.51 23.93 -23.40
N PHE A 428 -4.01 24.80 -22.54
CA PHE A 428 -4.83 25.92 -22.95
C PHE A 428 -3.99 27.19 -23.15
N VAL A 429 -4.26 27.92 -24.23
CA VAL A 429 -3.79 29.28 -24.53
C VAL A 429 -4.99 30.22 -24.59
N ASP A 430 -4.75 31.50 -24.33
CA ASP A 430 -5.81 32.52 -24.36
C ASP A 430 -5.96 33.03 -25.80
N ASP A 431 -5.04 33.90 -26.22
CA ASP A 431 -4.80 34.26 -27.61
C ASP A 431 -3.41 33.75 -27.99
N LEU A 432 -3.34 32.86 -28.99
CA LEU A 432 -2.08 32.20 -29.34
C LEU A 432 -1.01 33.22 -29.76
N GLN A 433 -1.34 34.20 -30.60
CA GLN A 433 -0.32 35.12 -31.12
C GLN A 433 0.20 36.04 -30.01
N ALA A 434 -0.69 36.61 -29.20
CA ALA A 434 -0.31 37.43 -28.07
C ALA A 434 0.49 36.63 -27.01
N ASP A 435 0.08 35.39 -26.72
CA ASP A 435 0.81 34.54 -25.78
C ASP A 435 2.20 34.15 -26.35
N LEU A 436 2.33 33.92 -27.67
CA LEU A 436 3.61 33.64 -28.34
C LEU A 436 4.57 34.85 -28.37
N ASP A 437 4.04 36.06 -28.47
CA ASP A 437 4.83 37.29 -28.36
C ASP A 437 5.45 37.42 -26.98
N ARG A 438 4.69 37.14 -25.91
CA ARG A 438 5.23 37.11 -24.55
C ARG A 438 6.26 36.01 -24.32
N VAL A 439 6.10 34.86 -24.98
CA VAL A 439 7.12 33.79 -24.91
C VAL A 439 8.41 34.20 -25.62
N GLN A 440 8.30 34.91 -26.75
CA GLN A 440 9.47 35.41 -27.47
C GLN A 440 10.29 36.38 -26.62
N GLU A 441 9.63 37.28 -25.87
CA GLU A 441 10.30 38.16 -24.89
C GLU A 441 11.12 37.35 -23.86
N ILE A 442 10.59 36.21 -23.40
CA ILE A 442 11.30 35.31 -22.50
C ILE A 442 12.52 34.69 -23.19
N PHE A 443 12.40 34.23 -24.44
CA PHE A 443 13.51 33.58 -25.13
C PHE A 443 14.62 34.54 -25.57
N ASP A 444 14.28 35.81 -25.79
CA ASP A 444 15.22 36.84 -26.22
C ASP A 444 15.85 37.62 -25.07
N ARG A 445 15.29 37.51 -23.85
CA ARG A 445 15.85 38.17 -22.66
C ARG A 445 17.31 37.74 -22.41
N ASP A 446 18.14 38.70 -22.03
CA ASP A 446 19.45 38.43 -21.43
C ASP A 446 19.29 37.95 -19.98
N TYR A 447 19.91 36.82 -19.67
CA TYR A 447 19.84 36.17 -18.36
C TYR A 447 21.14 36.31 -17.56
N THR A 448 22.16 36.99 -18.08
CA THR A 448 23.46 37.14 -17.42
C THR A 448 23.41 38.02 -16.15
N ASP A 449 22.38 38.87 -16.03
CA ASP A 449 22.16 39.81 -14.93
C ASP A 449 21.38 39.24 -13.73
N ARG A 450 20.93 37.98 -13.81
CA ARG A 450 19.91 37.46 -12.88
C ARG A 450 20.40 37.10 -11.49
N PHE A 451 21.69 36.82 -11.30
CA PHE A 451 22.22 36.32 -10.03
C PHE A 451 22.65 37.45 -9.10
N LYS A 452 22.44 37.25 -7.80
CA LYS A 452 23.11 38.04 -6.77
C LYS A 452 24.62 37.71 -6.74
N PRO A 453 25.49 38.66 -6.36
CA PRO A 453 26.92 38.40 -6.22
C PRO A 453 27.21 37.16 -5.37
N GLY A 454 28.02 36.24 -5.89
CA GLY A 454 28.40 34.98 -5.22
C GLY A 454 27.60 33.75 -5.67
N HIS A 455 26.50 33.92 -6.41
CA HIS A 455 25.65 32.84 -6.91
C HIS A 455 25.87 32.49 -8.39
N GLU A 456 26.84 33.13 -9.06
CA GLU A 456 27.06 33.00 -10.50
C GLU A 456 27.42 31.56 -10.92
N HIS A 457 28.05 30.81 -10.03
CA HIS A 457 28.44 29.42 -10.22
C HIS A 457 27.25 28.44 -10.36
N GLU A 458 26.03 28.86 -10.00
CA GLU A 458 24.83 28.02 -10.11
C GLU A 458 24.40 27.72 -11.55
N ASP A 459 24.99 28.42 -12.52
CA ASP A 459 24.87 28.11 -13.94
C ASP A 459 26.26 28.05 -14.58
N ARG A 460 26.60 26.90 -15.18
CA ARG A 460 27.89 26.69 -15.86
C ARG A 460 28.17 27.68 -16.98
N ASP A 461 27.12 28.21 -17.61
CA ASP A 461 27.23 29.20 -18.67
C ASP A 461 25.90 29.98 -18.76
N PRO A 462 25.86 31.22 -18.24
CA PRO A 462 24.66 32.03 -18.21
C PRO A 462 24.25 32.59 -19.58
N THR A 463 25.11 32.50 -20.60
CA THR A 463 24.84 33.00 -21.96
C THR A 463 23.97 32.04 -22.78
N ARG A 464 23.86 30.77 -22.36
CA ARG A 464 23.04 29.77 -23.05
C ARG A 464 21.58 30.22 -23.10
N LYS A 465 21.06 30.42 -24.31
CA LYS A 465 19.63 30.75 -24.50
C LYS A 465 18.71 29.61 -24.01
N PRO A 466 17.46 29.91 -23.60
CA PRO A 466 16.52 28.88 -23.17
C PRO A 466 16.37 27.71 -24.15
N LEU A 467 16.25 27.97 -25.45
CA LEU A 467 16.06 26.93 -26.49
C LEU A 467 17.32 26.14 -26.86
N SER A 468 18.51 26.52 -26.37
CA SER A 468 19.77 25.82 -26.68
C SER A 468 19.71 24.32 -26.32
N GLU A 469 20.20 23.44 -27.19
CA GLU A 469 20.33 22.00 -26.88
C GLU A 469 21.20 21.75 -25.65
N GLU A 470 22.15 22.65 -25.38
CA GLU A 470 23.02 22.59 -24.22
C GLU A 470 22.32 22.99 -22.92
N ARG A 471 21.02 23.29 -22.95
CA ARG A 471 20.20 23.67 -21.80
C ARG A 471 19.06 22.68 -21.61
N SER A 472 19.06 21.92 -20.52
CA SER A 472 18.02 20.94 -20.20
C SER A 472 16.68 21.62 -19.88
N LEU A 473 15.56 20.91 -20.07
CA LEU A 473 14.23 21.42 -19.66
C LEU A 473 14.21 21.80 -18.17
N GLY A 474 14.77 20.97 -17.30
CA GLY A 474 14.84 21.25 -15.86
C GLY A 474 15.64 22.51 -15.53
N SER A 475 16.72 22.80 -16.27
CA SER A 475 17.47 24.04 -16.09
C SER A 475 16.70 25.28 -16.55
N VAL A 476 15.85 25.19 -17.59
CA VAL A 476 14.95 26.28 -17.99
C VAL A 476 13.83 26.47 -16.96
N ILE A 477 13.33 25.40 -16.34
CA ILE A 477 12.38 25.52 -15.23
C ILE A 477 13.03 26.29 -14.07
N LYS A 478 14.27 25.94 -13.68
CA LYS A 478 15.02 26.68 -12.65
C LYS A 478 15.23 28.15 -13.04
N LEU A 479 15.58 28.42 -14.30
CA LEU A 479 15.73 29.77 -14.82
C LEU A 479 14.46 30.60 -14.61
N LEU A 480 13.30 29.99 -14.89
CA LEU A 480 12.00 30.66 -14.86
C LEU A 480 11.23 30.45 -13.55
N THR A 481 11.91 30.11 -12.46
CA THR A 481 11.32 29.97 -11.12
C THR A 481 12.02 30.90 -10.14
N PRO A 482 11.29 31.77 -9.40
CA PRO A 482 11.90 32.67 -8.43
C PRO A 482 12.83 31.93 -7.44
N SER A 483 13.95 32.56 -7.10
CA SER A 483 14.98 31.98 -6.23
C SER A 483 15.63 33.03 -5.35
N SER A 484 16.04 32.66 -4.13
CA SER A 484 16.80 33.52 -3.22
C SER A 484 18.15 33.94 -3.80
N SER A 485 18.73 33.11 -4.68
CA SER A 485 19.98 33.37 -5.40
C SER A 485 19.85 34.44 -6.49
N TYR A 486 18.62 34.77 -6.91
CA TYR A 486 18.38 35.77 -7.94
C TYR A 486 18.23 37.18 -7.38
N THR A 487 18.52 38.17 -8.21
CA THR A 487 18.26 39.59 -7.93
C THR A 487 16.77 39.83 -7.68
N ASP A 488 16.44 40.83 -6.88
CA ASP A 488 15.05 41.11 -6.52
C ASP A 488 14.27 41.62 -7.74
N GLU A 489 14.94 42.35 -8.63
CA GLU A 489 14.41 42.80 -9.91
C GLU A 489 14.06 41.62 -10.83
N TYR A 490 14.91 40.61 -10.90
CA TYR A 490 14.65 39.42 -11.71
C TYR A 490 13.50 38.57 -11.15
N ASN A 491 13.44 38.41 -9.83
CA ASN A 491 12.30 37.73 -9.19
C ASN A 491 10.98 38.47 -9.42
N ALA A 492 10.97 39.80 -9.31
CA ALA A 492 9.78 40.61 -9.61
C ALA A 492 9.35 40.48 -11.08
N TRP A 493 10.31 40.43 -12.03
CA TRP A 493 10.02 40.13 -13.43
C TRP A 493 9.39 38.75 -13.59
N LEU A 494 9.96 37.70 -12.97
CA LEU A 494 9.40 36.34 -13.03
C LEU A 494 7.96 36.28 -12.48
N GLU A 495 7.68 36.93 -11.36
CA GLU A 495 6.36 36.99 -10.74
C GLU A 495 5.32 37.71 -11.62
N SER A 496 5.76 38.62 -12.48
CA SER A 496 4.89 39.32 -13.43
C SER A 496 4.43 38.45 -14.61
N ILE A 497 5.09 37.31 -14.84
CA ILE A 497 4.77 36.41 -15.96
C ILE A 497 3.61 35.49 -15.57
N PRO A 498 2.47 35.49 -16.30
CA PRO A 498 1.37 34.61 -16.00
C PRO A 498 1.79 33.13 -16.08
N PRO A 499 1.29 32.26 -15.18
CA PRO A 499 1.62 30.85 -15.18
C PRO A 499 1.35 30.13 -16.52
N ARG A 500 0.36 30.57 -17.30
CA ARG A 500 0.08 30.01 -18.64
C ARG A 500 1.22 30.27 -19.63
N ILE A 501 1.86 31.44 -19.57
CA ILE A 501 2.95 31.83 -20.47
C ILE A 501 4.20 31.02 -20.12
N LEU A 502 4.50 30.87 -18.82
CA LEU A 502 5.57 29.97 -18.36
C LEU A 502 5.32 28.53 -18.81
N ALA A 503 4.09 28.04 -18.68
CA ALA A 503 3.72 26.71 -19.15
C ALA A 503 3.93 26.54 -20.66
N LEU A 504 3.59 27.56 -21.46
CA LEU A 504 3.79 27.58 -22.91
C LEU A 504 5.28 27.59 -23.26
N ALA A 505 6.08 28.47 -22.66
CA ALA A 505 7.53 28.56 -22.87
C ALA A 505 8.24 27.23 -22.57
N LEU A 506 7.90 26.59 -21.44
CA LEU A 506 8.45 25.29 -21.06
C LEU A 506 8.02 24.17 -22.01
N MET A 507 6.81 24.27 -22.57
CA MET A 507 6.32 23.28 -23.52
C MET A 507 7.01 23.41 -24.88
N ILE A 508 7.24 24.64 -25.33
CA ILE A 508 8.02 24.91 -26.54
C ILE A 508 9.45 24.39 -26.35
N LYS A 509 10.09 24.69 -25.21
CA LYS A 509 11.41 24.13 -24.89
C LYS A 509 11.45 22.60 -24.99
N ARG A 510 10.40 21.92 -24.51
CA ARG A 510 10.34 20.46 -24.52
C ARG A 510 10.34 19.87 -25.93
N PHE A 511 9.63 20.50 -26.87
CA PHE A 511 9.47 19.98 -28.23
C PHE A 511 10.41 20.60 -29.25
N TYR A 512 11.08 21.69 -28.89
CA TYR A 512 11.98 22.43 -29.76
C TYR A 512 13.01 21.52 -30.41
N ARG A 513 13.18 21.70 -31.72
CA ARG A 513 14.22 21.05 -32.49
C ARG A 513 15.14 22.11 -33.08
N PRO A 514 16.47 21.87 -33.14
CA PRO A 514 17.40 22.82 -33.73
C PRO A 514 17.04 23.20 -35.16
N GLU A 515 16.47 22.27 -35.93
CA GLU A 515 16.06 22.52 -37.30
C GLU A 515 14.98 23.61 -37.43
N TRP A 516 14.23 23.90 -36.36
CA TRP A 516 13.21 24.94 -36.37
C TRP A 516 13.83 26.34 -36.33
N GLY A 517 15.04 26.48 -35.77
CA GLY A 517 15.72 27.78 -35.62
C GLY A 517 14.81 28.81 -34.94
N ASP A 518 14.73 30.00 -35.54
CA ASP A 518 13.86 31.10 -35.08
C ASP A 518 12.40 30.94 -35.54
N ASN A 519 12.11 30.00 -36.44
CA ASN A 519 10.78 29.77 -37.02
C ASN A 519 9.91 28.81 -36.18
N TRP A 520 10.29 28.53 -34.93
CA TRP A 520 9.58 27.61 -34.03
C TRP A 520 8.10 27.93 -33.84
N ARG A 521 7.69 29.19 -34.04
CA ARG A 521 6.29 29.66 -33.97
C ARG A 521 5.39 28.95 -34.99
N GLU A 522 5.88 28.67 -36.19
CA GLU A 522 5.10 28.09 -37.30
C GLU A 522 4.65 26.65 -37.02
N HIS A 523 5.28 25.99 -36.04
CA HIS A 523 4.96 24.63 -35.65
C HIS A 523 3.77 24.53 -34.69
N LEU A 524 3.34 25.67 -34.13
CA LEU A 524 2.30 25.78 -33.12
C LEU A 524 1.03 26.36 -33.72
N SER A 525 -0.12 25.77 -33.37
CA SER A 525 -1.41 26.23 -33.87
C SER A 525 -2.52 26.02 -32.85
N VAL A 526 -3.68 26.57 -33.15
CA VAL A 526 -4.97 26.25 -32.52
C VAL A 526 -5.98 25.97 -33.62
N ASP A 527 -7.03 25.20 -33.33
CA ASP A 527 -8.13 25.04 -34.28
C ASP A 527 -8.88 26.35 -34.48
N VAL A 528 -9.56 26.49 -35.63
CA VAL A 528 -10.60 27.51 -35.80
C VAL A 528 -11.94 26.82 -35.59
N VAL A 529 -12.66 27.18 -34.54
CA VAL A 529 -13.95 26.60 -34.16
C VAL A 529 -15.02 27.65 -34.37
N ASP A 530 -15.98 27.37 -35.25
CA ASP A 530 -17.08 28.29 -35.62
C ASP A 530 -16.61 29.69 -36.04
N GLY A 531 -15.44 29.79 -36.67
CA GLY A 531 -14.84 31.04 -37.14
C GLY A 531 -14.02 31.80 -36.11
N ALA A 532 -13.89 31.30 -34.88
CA ALA A 532 -13.04 31.87 -33.84
C ALA A 532 -11.81 30.97 -33.57
N PRO A 533 -10.63 31.53 -33.26
CA PRO A 533 -9.50 30.73 -32.76
C PRO A 533 -9.90 29.99 -31.48
N GLY A 534 -9.60 28.69 -31.44
CA GLY A 534 -9.74 27.86 -30.28
C GLY A 534 -8.61 28.09 -29.27
N HIS A 535 -8.72 27.41 -28.13
CA HIS A 535 -7.81 27.60 -27.00
C HIS A 535 -6.88 26.41 -26.76
N GLU A 536 -7.01 25.31 -27.50
CA GLU A 536 -6.22 24.10 -27.28
C GLU A 536 -4.96 24.13 -28.15
N LEU A 537 -3.79 24.24 -27.52
CA LEU A 537 -2.51 24.28 -28.22
C LEU A 537 -2.26 22.99 -29.01
N LYS A 538 -1.82 23.15 -30.24
CA LYS A 538 -1.37 22.07 -31.11
C LYS A 538 0.08 22.23 -31.52
N LEU A 539 0.72 21.09 -31.75
CA LEU A 539 2.01 20.97 -32.44
C LEU A 539 1.80 20.04 -33.63
N HIS A 540 1.98 20.52 -34.86
CA HIS A 540 1.73 19.75 -36.08
C HIS A 540 0.37 19.03 -36.09
N ASP A 541 -0.70 19.79 -35.86
CA ASP A 541 -2.11 19.34 -35.78
C ASP A 541 -2.45 18.38 -34.63
N ARG A 542 -1.48 18.06 -33.75
CA ARG A 542 -1.71 17.23 -32.57
C ARG A 542 -1.87 18.09 -31.33
N LYS A 543 -2.96 17.86 -30.60
CA LYS A 543 -3.19 18.53 -29.31
C LYS A 543 -2.04 18.23 -28.35
N VAL A 544 -1.49 19.28 -27.75
CA VAL A 544 -0.44 19.18 -26.76
C VAL A 544 -1.08 18.82 -25.42
N ILE A 545 -0.83 17.60 -24.95
CA ILE A 545 -1.41 17.11 -23.70
C ILE A 545 -0.52 17.47 -22.51
N ALA A 546 -1.12 18.12 -21.52
CA ALA A 546 -0.52 18.42 -20.23
C ALA A 546 -1.14 17.54 -19.13
N SER A 547 -0.46 17.51 -17.98
CA SER A 547 -0.92 16.81 -16.78
C SER A 547 -1.47 17.81 -15.78
N TYR A 548 -2.57 17.43 -15.14
CA TYR A 548 -3.26 18.25 -14.15
C TYR A 548 -3.67 17.41 -12.95
N LEU A 549 -3.84 18.06 -11.81
CA LEU A 549 -4.42 17.48 -10.60
C LEU A 549 -5.61 18.30 -10.15
N ARG A 550 -6.64 17.63 -9.66
CA ARG A 550 -7.77 18.28 -8.99
C ARG A 550 -7.42 18.52 -7.53
N MET A 551 -7.52 19.77 -7.08
CA MET A 551 -7.27 20.20 -5.71
C MET A 551 -8.56 20.73 -5.09
N GLY A 552 -9.44 19.80 -4.71
CA GLY A 552 -10.74 20.10 -4.12
C GLY A 552 -11.73 20.75 -5.10
N PHE A 553 -12.72 21.40 -4.52
CA PHE A 553 -13.83 22.05 -5.22
C PHE A 553 -13.93 23.53 -4.84
N ASP A 554 -14.49 24.35 -5.72
CA ASP A 554 -14.87 25.72 -5.38
C ASP A 554 -16.20 25.78 -4.61
N ARG A 555 -16.66 26.99 -4.27
CA ARG A 555 -17.93 27.20 -3.53
C ARG A 555 -19.17 26.71 -4.29
N ASN A 556 -19.07 26.48 -5.60
CA ASN A 556 -20.15 26.01 -6.46
C ASN A 556 -19.97 24.52 -6.83
N ASN A 557 -19.14 23.78 -6.09
CA ASN A 557 -18.79 22.38 -6.36
C ASN A 557 -18.14 22.13 -7.73
N LYS A 558 -17.53 23.16 -8.34
CA LYS A 558 -16.73 22.98 -9.56
C LYS A 558 -15.33 22.52 -9.22
N TRP A 559 -14.73 21.72 -10.10
CA TRP A 559 -13.38 21.21 -9.91
C TRP A 559 -12.36 22.35 -9.96
N ARG A 560 -11.43 22.37 -8.99
CA ARG A 560 -10.26 23.24 -9.05
C ARG A 560 -9.10 22.45 -9.63
N VAL A 561 -8.77 22.68 -10.88
CA VAL A 561 -7.77 21.90 -11.63
C VAL A 561 -6.51 22.73 -11.83
N PHE A 562 -5.36 22.15 -11.49
CA PHE A 562 -4.06 22.82 -11.57
C PHE A 562 -3.11 22.02 -12.44
N LYS A 563 -2.44 22.70 -13.37
CA LYS A 563 -1.38 22.10 -14.19
C LYS A 563 -0.18 21.77 -13.30
N VAL A 564 0.32 20.54 -13.37
CA VAL A 564 1.57 20.18 -12.71
C VAL A 564 2.77 20.63 -13.54
N ARG A 565 3.95 20.69 -12.93
CA ARG A 565 5.19 21.02 -13.64
C ARG A 565 5.44 20.07 -14.81
N GLN A 566 6.14 20.58 -15.83
CA GLN A 566 6.37 19.82 -17.06
C GLN A 566 7.27 18.59 -16.86
N ASP A 567 8.16 18.68 -15.88
CA ASP A 567 9.10 17.65 -15.45
C ASP A 567 8.56 16.79 -14.29
N PHE A 568 7.33 17.01 -13.83
CA PHE A 568 6.75 16.22 -12.74
C PHE A 568 6.28 14.84 -13.22
N ILE A 569 6.61 13.81 -12.45
CA ILE A 569 6.00 12.48 -12.51
C ILE A 569 5.68 12.06 -11.08
N ALA A 570 4.54 11.40 -10.88
CA ALA A 570 4.20 10.83 -9.59
C ALA A 570 5.33 9.92 -9.09
N ALA A 571 5.72 10.11 -7.82
CA ALA A 571 6.71 9.28 -7.16
C ALA A 571 6.35 7.78 -7.31
N GLU A 572 7.36 6.95 -7.46
CA GLU A 572 7.18 5.51 -7.38
C GLU A 572 7.18 5.12 -5.92
N LYS A 573 6.14 4.40 -5.50
CA LYS A 573 5.91 4.08 -4.10
C LYS A 573 5.93 2.58 -3.91
N LEU A 574 6.71 2.14 -2.94
CA LEU A 574 6.64 0.80 -2.39
C LEU A 574 5.83 0.90 -1.09
N GLN A 575 4.73 0.16 -1.01
CA GLN A 575 3.94 0.11 0.21
C GLN A 575 4.74 -0.61 1.30
N MET A 576 4.96 0.07 2.42
CA MET A 576 5.74 -0.45 3.55
C MET A 576 4.83 -0.84 4.72
N GLU A 577 3.64 -0.23 4.80
CA GLU A 577 2.66 -0.42 5.86
C GLU A 577 1.24 -0.19 5.30
N ASP A 578 0.22 -0.72 5.96
CA ASP A 578 -1.18 -0.42 5.63
C ASP A 578 -2.08 -0.34 6.85
N ASP A 579 -2.13 -1.36 7.72
CA ASP A 579 -3.11 -1.43 8.82
C ASP A 579 -2.60 -2.02 10.14
N ILE A 580 -1.72 -3.01 10.10
CA ILE A 580 -1.07 -3.59 11.29
C ILE A 580 0.44 -3.47 11.11
N THR A 581 1.04 -2.53 11.83
CA THR A 581 2.47 -2.25 11.77
C THR A 581 3.11 -2.60 13.11
N ALA A 582 4.22 -3.35 13.07
CA ALA A 582 5.17 -3.45 14.17
C ALA A 582 6.28 -2.41 13.96
N SER A 583 6.69 -1.73 15.01
CA SER A 583 7.77 -0.75 14.94
C SER A 583 8.66 -0.75 16.17
N ILE A 584 9.88 -0.23 16.01
CA ILE A 584 10.87 -0.05 17.10
C ILE A 584 11.62 1.27 16.89
N VAL A 585 11.98 1.93 17.98
CA VAL A 585 12.79 3.15 17.98
C VAL A 585 14.20 2.83 18.47
N VAL A 586 15.21 3.11 17.65
CA VAL A 586 16.61 2.83 17.95
C VAL A 586 17.48 4.07 17.75
N PRO A 587 18.59 4.23 18.49
CA PRO A 587 19.56 5.28 18.20
C PRO A 587 20.17 5.10 16.79
N ALA A 588 20.28 6.15 15.98
CA ALA A 588 20.83 6.03 14.62
C ALA A 588 22.22 5.36 14.58
N ARG A 589 23.07 5.65 15.57
CA ARG A 589 24.43 5.08 15.73
C ARG A 589 24.52 3.56 15.81
N VAL A 590 23.42 2.84 16.09
CA VAL A 590 23.46 1.36 16.15
C VAL A 590 23.25 0.71 14.78
N LEU A 591 22.92 1.50 13.76
CA LEU A 591 22.69 1.01 12.40
C LEU A 591 24.00 1.08 11.61
N SER A 592 24.47 -0.07 11.13
CA SER A 592 25.76 -0.22 10.42
C SER A 592 25.78 0.39 9.02
N ASP A 593 24.62 0.48 8.37
CA ASP A 593 24.49 0.79 6.93
C ASP A 593 23.74 2.09 6.65
N CYS A 594 23.66 2.98 7.65
CA CYS A 594 23.18 4.34 7.43
C CYS A 594 24.22 5.16 6.66
N ARG A 595 23.76 6.21 5.97
CA ARG A 595 24.69 7.16 5.35
C ARG A 595 25.60 7.76 6.42
N PRO A 596 26.85 8.13 6.08
CA PRO A 596 27.75 8.80 7.02
C PRO A 596 27.11 10.01 7.71
N GLU A 597 26.33 10.81 6.97
CA GLU A 597 25.60 11.98 7.50
C GLU A 597 24.49 11.62 8.50
N GLU A 598 23.91 10.42 8.37
CA GLU A 598 22.89 9.89 9.29
C GLU A 598 23.51 9.07 10.44
N ALA A 599 24.74 8.56 10.27
CA ALA A 599 25.46 7.84 11.32
C ALA A 599 25.76 8.74 12.52
N ASP A 600 26.01 10.03 12.26
CA ASP A 600 26.21 11.07 13.28
C ASP A 600 24.90 11.75 13.72
N ASN A 601 23.73 11.27 13.26
CA ASN A 601 22.44 11.83 13.66
C ASN A 601 22.23 11.59 15.17
N PRO A 602 22.09 12.66 15.99
CA PRO A 602 21.91 12.50 17.43
C PRO A 602 20.53 11.96 17.81
N ASN A 603 19.58 11.96 16.86
CA ASN A 603 18.22 11.52 17.11
C ASN A 603 18.07 10.00 16.95
N SER A 604 17.02 9.45 17.56
CA SER A 604 16.60 8.07 17.28
C SER A 604 15.81 8.01 15.99
N VAL A 605 15.86 6.86 15.33
CA VAL A 605 15.10 6.56 14.12
C VAL A 605 14.10 5.45 14.40
N LYS A 606 12.99 5.47 13.65
CA LYS A 606 11.93 4.46 13.76
C LYS A 606 12.04 3.48 12.61
N LEU A 607 12.13 2.20 12.93
CA LEU A 607 12.05 1.10 11.97
C LEU A 607 10.63 0.53 12.01
N VAL A 608 10.10 0.18 10.84
CA VAL A 608 8.72 -0.28 10.69
C VAL A 608 8.66 -1.57 9.87
N ARG A 609 7.69 -2.41 10.18
CA ARG A 609 7.41 -3.67 9.49
C ARG A 609 5.91 -3.88 9.41
N ASN A 610 5.39 -4.08 8.21
CA ASN A 610 4.02 -4.56 8.04
C ASN A 610 3.91 -6.00 8.54
N CYS A 611 2.96 -6.27 9.42
CA CYS A 611 2.70 -7.61 9.95
C CYS A 611 1.92 -8.49 8.96
N GLU A 612 1.42 -7.93 7.86
CA GLU A 612 0.47 -8.56 6.94
C GLU A 612 1.09 -8.86 5.56
N TYR A 613 1.04 -10.12 5.13
CA TYR A 613 1.39 -10.55 3.78
C TYR A 613 0.32 -10.20 2.73
N ARG A 614 -0.94 -10.13 3.15
CA ARG A 614 -2.09 -9.78 2.31
C ARG A 614 -2.95 -8.76 3.05
N LEU A 615 -3.52 -7.82 2.29
CA LEU A 615 -4.31 -6.73 2.85
C LEU A 615 -5.80 -6.96 2.63
N PHE A 616 -6.58 -6.93 3.70
CA PHE A 616 -8.04 -7.03 3.63
C PHE A 616 -8.65 -5.69 3.21
N GLN A 617 -8.64 -5.43 1.90
CA GLN A 617 -9.10 -4.18 1.29
C GLN A 617 -10.64 -4.11 1.20
N ARG A 618 -11.16 -2.88 1.20
CA ARG A 618 -12.57 -2.59 0.88
C ARG A 618 -12.60 -1.57 -0.28
N PRO A 619 -12.65 -2.02 -1.54
CA PRO A 619 -12.53 -1.14 -2.70
C PRO A 619 -13.85 -0.43 -2.98
N ASP A 620 -14.18 0.58 -2.17
CA ASP A 620 -15.45 1.31 -2.24
C ASP A 620 -15.68 1.95 -3.64
N ASP A 621 -14.61 2.38 -4.31
CA ASP A 621 -14.67 3.00 -5.65
C ASP A 621 -14.84 1.99 -6.80
N ALA A 622 -14.54 0.70 -6.58
CA ALA A 622 -14.62 -0.35 -7.61
C ALA A 622 -16.05 -0.76 -7.96
N ILE A 623 -17.05 -0.19 -7.27
CA ILE A 623 -18.46 -0.27 -7.67
C ILE A 623 -18.71 0.47 -9.00
N ILE A 624 -17.84 1.41 -9.38
CA ILE A 624 -17.89 2.14 -10.65
C ILE A 624 -16.91 1.46 -11.63
N PRO A 625 -17.42 0.78 -12.68
CA PRO A 625 -16.56 0.09 -13.66
C PRO A 625 -15.53 1.02 -14.30
N GLY A 626 -14.28 0.57 -14.37
CA GLY A 626 -13.14 1.27 -14.96
C GLY A 626 -12.49 2.31 -14.07
N TYR A 627 -13.08 2.64 -12.91
CA TYR A 627 -12.59 3.69 -12.04
C TYR A 627 -11.38 3.22 -11.20
N ASP A 628 -11.57 2.19 -10.36
CA ASP A 628 -10.48 1.61 -9.57
C ASP A 628 -9.78 0.48 -10.34
N LYS A 629 -8.81 0.87 -11.17
CA LYS A 629 -8.07 -0.04 -12.04
C LYS A 629 -7.23 -1.06 -11.28
N GLN A 630 -6.75 -0.70 -10.07
CA GLN A 630 -5.96 -1.60 -9.25
C GLN A 630 -6.86 -2.67 -8.64
N ALA A 631 -7.99 -2.27 -8.05
CA ALA A 631 -8.96 -3.22 -7.51
C ALA A 631 -9.48 -4.19 -8.57
N GLU A 632 -9.85 -3.70 -9.76
CA GLU A 632 -10.31 -4.58 -10.84
C GLU A 632 -9.23 -5.58 -11.30
N LYS A 633 -7.98 -5.13 -11.41
CA LYS A 633 -6.86 -6.01 -11.75
C LYS A 633 -6.65 -7.08 -10.68
N ASP A 634 -6.70 -6.70 -9.40
CA ASP A 634 -6.47 -7.61 -8.29
C ASP A 634 -7.61 -8.62 -8.15
N ILE A 635 -8.87 -8.17 -8.23
CA ILE A 635 -10.06 -9.04 -8.20
C ILE A 635 -10.05 -10.03 -9.37
N ALA A 636 -9.63 -9.58 -10.57
CA ALA A 636 -9.51 -10.44 -11.75
C ALA A 636 -8.39 -11.47 -11.67
N SER A 637 -7.42 -11.28 -10.76
CA SER A 637 -6.27 -12.17 -10.60
C SER A 637 -6.64 -13.46 -9.83
N PRO A 638 -5.97 -14.59 -10.10
CA PRO A 638 -6.26 -15.85 -9.40
C PRO A 638 -5.72 -15.87 -7.96
N GLY A 639 -6.27 -16.76 -7.13
CA GLY A 639 -5.78 -17.02 -5.76
C GLY A 639 -6.33 -16.09 -4.68
N ASN A 640 -7.38 -15.32 -4.99
CA ASN A 640 -8.03 -14.39 -4.08
C ASN A 640 -8.83 -15.08 -2.97
N PHE A 641 -8.87 -14.40 -1.82
CA PHE A 641 -9.87 -14.61 -0.79
C PHE A 641 -10.84 -13.42 -0.88
N LEU A 642 -12.08 -13.67 -1.26
CA LEU A 642 -13.12 -12.66 -1.41
C LEU A 642 -14.18 -12.83 -0.33
N ALA A 643 -14.77 -11.71 0.11
CA ALA A 643 -15.91 -11.70 1.00
C ALA A 643 -16.87 -10.57 0.62
N ASN A 644 -18.17 -10.80 0.82
CA ASN A 644 -19.24 -9.85 0.55
C ASN A 644 -19.39 -9.45 -0.92
N TYR A 645 -19.18 -10.39 -1.84
CA TYR A 645 -19.50 -10.22 -3.26
C TYR A 645 -20.65 -11.15 -3.66
N GLU A 646 -21.39 -10.75 -4.70
CA GLU A 646 -22.41 -11.61 -5.32
C GLU A 646 -21.75 -12.74 -6.12
N PRO A 647 -22.10 -14.02 -5.90
CA PRO A 647 -21.60 -15.13 -6.71
C PRO A 647 -22.31 -15.16 -8.07
N LEU A 648 -21.64 -14.66 -9.12
CA LEU A 648 -22.17 -14.66 -10.49
C LEU A 648 -21.92 -16.00 -11.20
N LYS A 649 -22.98 -16.60 -11.75
CA LYS A 649 -22.95 -17.81 -12.60
C LYS A 649 -24.14 -17.84 -13.55
N GLY A 650 -24.00 -18.49 -14.71
CA GLY A 650 -25.09 -18.67 -15.67
C GLY A 650 -25.68 -17.35 -16.15
N GLU A 651 -27.02 -17.26 -16.17
CA GLU A 651 -27.77 -16.08 -16.67
C GLU A 651 -27.35 -14.77 -16.00
N LYS A 652 -27.12 -14.75 -14.68
CA LYS A 652 -26.67 -13.53 -13.96
C LYS A 652 -25.33 -13.00 -14.48
N LEU A 653 -24.41 -13.89 -14.87
CA LEU A 653 -23.14 -13.48 -15.48
C LEU A 653 -23.36 -12.98 -16.91
N THR A 654 -24.20 -13.68 -17.67
CA THR A 654 -24.59 -13.27 -19.03
C THR A 654 -25.18 -11.87 -19.04
N GLU A 655 -26.10 -11.54 -18.11
CA GLU A 655 -26.71 -10.20 -17.99
C GLU A 655 -25.66 -9.10 -17.80
N VAL A 656 -24.61 -9.34 -17.00
CA VAL A 656 -23.53 -8.38 -16.79
C VAL A 656 -22.69 -8.17 -18.05
N VAL A 657 -22.47 -9.21 -18.84
CA VAL A 657 -21.70 -9.15 -20.09
C VAL A 657 -22.51 -8.54 -21.24
N GLU A 658 -23.82 -8.82 -21.28
CA GLU A 658 -24.74 -8.29 -22.30
C GLU A 658 -25.11 -6.82 -22.08
N ASP A 659 -24.93 -6.26 -20.88
CA ASP A 659 -24.90 -4.82 -20.66
C ASP A 659 -23.60 -4.21 -21.24
N VAL A 660 -23.57 -4.07 -22.57
CA VAL A 660 -22.41 -3.60 -23.34
C VAL A 660 -21.88 -2.26 -22.83
N MET A 661 -22.77 -1.36 -22.38
CA MET A 661 -22.37 -0.03 -21.91
C MET A 661 -21.57 -0.12 -20.61
N THR A 662 -22.00 -0.98 -19.68
CA THR A 662 -21.27 -1.27 -18.44
C THR A 662 -20.02 -2.09 -18.72
N PHE A 663 -20.13 -3.13 -19.55
CA PHE A 663 -19.03 -4.04 -19.88
C PHE A 663 -17.84 -3.31 -20.50
N CYS A 664 -18.09 -2.36 -21.43
CA CYS A 664 -17.04 -1.56 -22.06
C CYS A 664 -16.28 -0.65 -21.07
N ASN A 665 -16.88 -0.29 -19.94
CA ASN A 665 -16.25 0.56 -18.94
C ASN A 665 -15.26 -0.21 -18.06
N PHE A 666 -15.44 -1.52 -17.85
CA PHE A 666 -14.46 -2.34 -17.11
C PHE A 666 -13.08 -2.29 -17.75
N THR A 667 -12.03 -2.40 -16.93
CA THR A 667 -10.66 -2.56 -17.40
C THR A 667 -10.46 -3.88 -18.14
N GLU A 668 -9.40 -3.95 -18.95
CA GLU A 668 -9.09 -5.17 -19.71
C GLU A 668 -8.97 -6.45 -18.86
N PRO A 669 -8.31 -6.44 -17.67
CA PRO A 669 -8.28 -7.62 -16.80
C PRO A 669 -9.67 -8.12 -16.40
N MET A 670 -10.56 -7.22 -15.98
CA MET A 670 -11.91 -7.58 -15.55
C MET A 670 -12.75 -8.08 -16.73
N ARG A 671 -12.67 -7.43 -17.89
CA ARG A 671 -13.35 -7.90 -19.13
C ARG A 671 -12.87 -9.27 -19.63
N LYS A 672 -11.65 -9.69 -19.29
CA LYS A 672 -11.14 -11.04 -19.60
C LYS A 672 -11.59 -12.08 -18.58
N LEU A 673 -11.85 -11.64 -17.34
CA LEU A 673 -12.33 -12.52 -16.28
C LEU A 673 -13.80 -12.91 -16.54
N LEU A 674 -14.64 -11.88 -16.73
CA LEU A 674 -16.03 -11.97 -17.16
C LEU A 674 -16.12 -12.66 -18.51
#